data_AF-A0A1F6CYK5-F1
#
_entry.id   AF-A0A1F6CYK5-F1
#
_cell.length_a   1.000
_cell.length_b   1.000
_cell.length_c   1.000
_cell.angle_alpha   90.00
_cell.angle_beta   90.00
_cell.angle_gamma   90.00
#
_symmetry.space_group_name_H-M   'P 1'
#
loop_
_entity.id
_entity.type
_entity.pdbx_description
1 polymer ?
#
loop_
_entity_poly.entity_id
_entity_poly.type
_entity_poly.pdbx_seq_one_letter_code
_entity_poly.pdbx_strand_id
1 'polypeptide(L)'
;MRYVVRIPALAACLAAFLFLFLPHASFAATVTVTMGANSFSPKNITVNSGDTVTWVNSSSMAHTATADNGSFDSGTVAAGQSYGAIFNAPGIYAYYCKLHGSPGGISMAGTITVVAGATPTSGAVGAPPSASGLQAQAQALLNQIAALKQQLGYGGTSGTAITTTSGSGISTYSAACPLIGRNLSQGASGDDVSRLQQFLAQDTAVYPEAIVSGYYGSLTQTAVQRWQAKYNIVSSGTPSSTGYGVVGPRTAAAIAIICAGGSINGISATAVSPPPASVSGVVSVTPIVGDAPLTVNVTATLNTAGSCAGGLYTLDFGDGAPVQQITVPAGNCGQLSQTYPHTFRYGGSYSITLSAGVHRQSATVTVTGPAAPPPRKTTPGLPKESFKVSPTSGTTPLTVTFSGVVNSNDAGFCNGGCASVLDFGDGTSGTVDLPASVGGWLEYSITHTYTTAGGFKTTLYQGGAGVSQPKVGSATIVVSVGTPSFSAIPASGPSPLAVGFSATGLSPSGLYGINYADGTAIARFTGSAAPGTQSPWTHTYSTPGTFSAQLLSYQASTSGCQGSCASTPTVIGTVPVNVSGTPAGSAALSVYPTSGVAPVNVSFTANISPTSGTHSINFGDGSPAQTFGCATGSTCATHWQINHTYATGGTFVARLSTGSGSQVGAATVTVSGGSTNPTNPTNPPNSYPYNPPLLSGGSDSLSFNVQFDLPSSCTGYDLSWGDGTSHVVQSDGGSSCAQSIATPSLSHTYSSEGSYTIVLKRGPTLSQINDIEITTQ
;
A
#
# COMPACT_ATOMS: atom_id res chain seq x y z
N MET A 1 -30.42 -20.29 -77.29
CA MET A 1 -30.59 -19.38 -76.12
C MET A 1 -30.48 -20.27 -74.87
N ARG A 2 -29.57 -20.12 -73.91
CA ARG A 2 -28.67 -19.04 -73.48
C ARG A 2 -27.35 -19.70 -73.05
N TYR A 3 -26.22 -19.10 -73.43
CA TYR A 3 -24.89 -19.53 -72.99
C TYR A 3 -24.67 -19.14 -71.52
N VAL A 4 -24.16 -20.10 -70.74
CA VAL A 4 -23.70 -19.92 -69.37
C VAL A 4 -22.32 -19.28 -69.40
N VAL A 5 -22.17 -18.09 -68.80
CA VAL A 5 -20.88 -17.44 -68.59
C VAL A 5 -20.44 -17.70 -67.14
N ARG A 6 -19.27 -18.34 -66.99
CA ARG A 6 -18.53 -18.45 -65.72
C ARG A 6 -17.72 -17.17 -65.50
N ILE A 7 -17.75 -16.61 -64.29
CA ILE A 7 -16.78 -15.60 -63.81
C ILE A 7 -16.09 -16.19 -62.57
N PRO A 8 -14.75 -16.19 -62.48
CA PRO A 8 -14.04 -16.84 -61.39
C PRO A 8 -13.95 -15.97 -60.12
N ALA A 9 -13.88 -16.67 -59.00
CA ALA A 9 -13.67 -16.15 -57.66
C ALA A 9 -12.29 -15.48 -57.52
N LEU A 10 -12.23 -14.17 -57.29
CA LEU A 10 -11.01 -13.51 -56.81
C LEU A 10 -11.31 -12.11 -56.23
N ALA A 11 -12.16 -12.02 -55.19
CA ALA A 11 -12.43 -10.73 -54.53
C ALA A 11 -12.88 -10.85 -53.06
N ALA A 12 -12.41 -11.87 -52.32
CA ALA A 12 -12.82 -12.08 -50.92
C ALA A 12 -11.66 -12.35 -49.95
N CYS A 13 -10.43 -11.94 -50.27
CA CYS A 13 -9.26 -12.14 -49.40
C CYS A 13 -8.51 -10.85 -49.02
N LEU A 14 -9.03 -9.67 -49.37
CA LEU A 14 -8.36 -8.38 -49.09
C LEU A 14 -9.01 -7.53 -47.98
N ALA A 15 -10.06 -8.03 -47.31
CA ALA A 15 -10.73 -7.32 -46.21
C ALA A 15 -10.44 -7.91 -44.81
N ALA A 16 -9.71 -9.02 -44.71
CA ALA A 16 -9.39 -9.68 -43.44
C ALA A 16 -7.95 -9.42 -42.93
N PHE A 17 -7.09 -8.76 -43.72
CA PHE A 17 -5.70 -8.45 -43.32
C PHE A 17 -5.47 -6.99 -42.89
N LEU A 18 -6.51 -6.14 -42.91
CA LEU A 18 -6.43 -4.73 -42.51
C LEU A 18 -7.03 -4.47 -41.11
N PHE A 19 -7.07 -5.49 -40.23
CA PHE A 19 -7.45 -5.35 -38.81
C PHE A 19 -6.38 -5.88 -37.83
N LEU A 20 -5.20 -6.32 -38.32
CA LEU A 20 -4.12 -6.88 -37.50
C LEU A 20 -2.99 -5.89 -37.14
N PHE A 21 -3.13 -4.61 -37.49
CA PHE A 21 -2.17 -3.54 -37.14
C PHE A 21 -2.86 -2.30 -36.56
N LEU A 22 -3.86 -2.49 -35.70
CA LEU A 22 -4.25 -1.42 -34.77
C LEU A 22 -3.17 -1.36 -33.67
N PRO A 23 -2.48 -0.22 -33.46
CA PRO A 23 -1.67 -0.04 -32.27
C PRO A 23 -2.61 -0.19 -31.07
N HIS A 24 -2.38 -1.22 -30.26
CA HIS A 24 -3.07 -1.35 -28.99
C HIS A 24 -2.55 -0.22 -28.12
N ALA A 25 -3.36 0.82 -27.92
CA ALA A 25 -3.11 1.78 -26.87
C ALA A 25 -3.04 0.99 -25.55
N SER A 26 -1.85 0.91 -24.96
CA SER A 26 -1.68 0.36 -23.61
C SER A 26 -2.44 1.27 -22.66
N PHE A 27 -3.66 0.90 -22.26
CA PHE A 27 -4.38 1.61 -21.23
C PHE A 27 -3.62 1.46 -19.91
N ALA A 28 -3.49 2.57 -19.16
CA ALA A 28 -3.00 2.55 -17.79
C ALA A 28 -3.77 1.51 -16.96
N ALA A 29 -3.06 0.61 -16.31
CA ALA A 29 -3.69 -0.45 -15.51
C ALA A 29 -4.22 0.14 -14.19
N THR A 30 -5.30 -0.47 -13.66
CA THR A 30 -5.81 -0.14 -12.32
C THR A 30 -5.45 -1.25 -11.35
N VAL A 31 -4.73 -0.90 -10.28
CA VAL A 31 -4.35 -1.81 -9.18
C VAL A 31 -5.18 -1.49 -7.95
N THR A 32 -5.80 -2.50 -7.36
CA THR A 32 -6.69 -2.32 -6.19
C THR A 32 -6.01 -2.71 -4.89
N VAL A 33 -6.14 -1.87 -3.86
CA VAL A 33 -5.72 -2.10 -2.47
C VAL A 33 -6.95 -2.11 -1.58
N THR A 34 -7.17 -3.18 -0.84
CA THR A 34 -8.29 -3.29 0.11
C THR A 34 -7.88 -2.75 1.47
N MET A 35 -8.70 -1.86 2.06
CA MET A 35 -8.56 -1.42 3.45
C MET A 35 -9.42 -2.33 4.34
N GLY A 36 -8.75 -3.22 5.10
CA GLY A 36 -9.35 -4.06 6.12
C GLY A 36 -9.31 -3.40 7.50
N ALA A 37 -9.71 -4.13 8.55
CA ALA A 37 -9.93 -3.56 9.89
C ALA A 37 -8.79 -2.67 10.42
N ASN A 38 -7.53 -3.02 10.19
CA ASN A 38 -6.34 -2.20 10.47
C ASN A 38 -5.19 -2.53 9.49
N SER A 39 -5.52 -2.82 8.23
CA SER A 39 -4.54 -3.33 7.26
C SER A 39 -4.83 -2.90 5.82
N PHE A 40 -3.77 -2.81 5.02
CA PHE A 40 -3.86 -2.73 3.56
C PHE A 40 -3.57 -4.11 2.96
N SER A 41 -4.36 -4.54 1.98
CA SER A 41 -4.17 -5.82 1.28
C SER A 41 -4.37 -5.67 -0.24
N PRO A 42 -3.32 -5.88 -1.06
CA PRO A 42 -1.93 -6.05 -0.66
C PRO A 42 -1.34 -4.82 0.05
N LYS A 43 -0.44 -5.04 1.01
CA LYS A 43 0.26 -3.98 1.76
C LYS A 43 1.24 -3.20 0.87
N ASN A 44 1.98 -3.94 0.04
CA ASN A 44 2.97 -3.41 -0.87
C ASN A 44 2.61 -3.80 -2.30
N ILE A 45 2.69 -2.85 -3.23
CA ILE A 45 2.37 -3.06 -4.64
C ILE A 45 3.46 -2.48 -5.53
N THR A 46 3.60 -3.07 -6.72
CA THR A 46 4.41 -2.52 -7.80
C THR A 46 3.49 -2.14 -8.95
N VAL A 47 3.62 -0.92 -9.45
CA VAL A 47 2.83 -0.37 -10.56
C VAL A 47 3.76 0.29 -11.59
N ASN A 48 3.33 0.42 -12.84
CA ASN A 48 4.08 1.15 -13.85
C ASN A 48 3.78 2.65 -13.75
N SER A 49 4.73 3.48 -14.18
CA SER A 49 4.49 4.90 -14.42
C SER A 49 3.24 5.08 -15.31
N GLY A 50 2.25 5.80 -14.80
CA GLY A 50 0.96 6.06 -15.45
C GLY A 50 -0.21 5.23 -14.92
N ASP A 51 0.03 4.18 -14.13
CA ASP A 51 -1.03 3.35 -13.55
C ASP A 51 -1.83 4.06 -12.44
N THR A 52 -3.06 3.61 -12.23
CA THR A 52 -3.95 4.08 -11.16
C THR A 52 -3.98 3.08 -10.00
N VAL A 53 -3.77 3.55 -8.78
CA VAL A 53 -3.99 2.77 -7.55
C VAL A 53 -5.33 3.17 -6.95
N THR A 54 -6.20 2.19 -6.71
CA THR A 54 -7.52 2.38 -6.09
C THR A 54 -7.55 1.69 -4.73
N TRP A 55 -7.82 2.45 -3.67
CA TRP A 55 -8.07 1.91 -2.35
C TRP A 55 -9.57 1.73 -2.10
N VAL A 56 -9.99 0.55 -1.68
CA VAL A 56 -11.39 0.21 -1.40
C VAL A 56 -11.53 -0.12 0.08
N ASN A 57 -12.35 0.62 0.81
CA ASN A 57 -12.62 0.32 2.21
C ASN A 57 -13.70 -0.76 2.35
N SER A 58 -13.27 -1.98 2.63
CA SER A 58 -14.17 -3.13 2.88
C SER A 58 -14.40 -3.37 4.37
N SER A 59 -13.88 -2.51 5.24
CA SER A 59 -14.02 -2.57 6.69
C SER A 59 -15.20 -1.69 7.16
N SER A 60 -15.68 -1.91 8.38
CA SER A 60 -16.70 -1.05 9.01
C SER A 60 -16.12 0.23 9.62
N MET A 61 -14.79 0.34 9.69
CA MET A 61 -14.07 1.48 10.24
C MET A 61 -13.69 2.46 9.13
N ALA A 62 -13.58 3.74 9.46
CA ALA A 62 -13.05 4.74 8.52
C ALA A 62 -11.53 4.61 8.40
N HIS A 63 -10.98 4.82 7.20
CA HIS A 63 -9.55 4.73 6.94
C HIS A 63 -9.05 5.90 6.09
N THR A 64 -7.73 6.07 6.00
CA THR A 64 -7.08 6.95 5.02
C THR A 64 -5.96 6.20 4.32
N ALA A 65 -5.56 6.66 3.13
CA ALA A 65 -4.28 6.34 2.49
C ALA A 65 -3.52 7.66 2.31
N THR A 66 -2.48 7.86 3.11
CA THR A 66 -1.72 9.11 3.16
C THR A 66 -0.23 8.81 3.01
N ALA A 67 0.44 9.47 2.07
CA ALA A 67 1.88 9.32 1.89
C ALA A 67 2.68 9.88 3.08
N ASP A 68 3.75 9.19 3.47
CA ASP A 68 4.66 9.62 4.53
C ASP A 68 5.30 10.99 4.23
N ASN A 69 5.57 11.26 2.96
CA ASN A 69 6.15 12.53 2.48
C ASN A 69 5.10 13.58 2.09
N GLY A 70 3.81 13.31 2.30
CA GLY A 70 2.72 14.22 1.95
C GLY A 70 2.39 14.34 0.46
N SER A 71 2.96 13.49 -0.41
CA SER A 71 2.71 13.53 -1.87
C SER A 71 1.27 13.21 -2.28
N PHE A 72 0.51 12.49 -1.45
CA PHE A 72 -0.93 12.29 -1.62
C PHE A 72 -1.65 12.04 -0.28
N ASP A 73 -2.95 12.33 -0.23
CA ASP A 73 -3.84 11.99 0.89
C ASP A 73 -5.26 11.74 0.37
N SER A 74 -5.82 10.57 0.67
CA SER A 74 -7.20 10.23 0.31
C SER A 74 -8.25 11.01 1.11
N GLY A 75 -7.87 11.61 2.25
CA GLY A 75 -8.83 11.99 3.28
C GLY A 75 -9.53 10.75 3.87
N THR A 76 -10.60 10.97 4.62
CA THR A 76 -11.35 9.87 5.24
C THR A 76 -12.18 9.10 4.21
N VAL A 77 -11.83 7.83 4.01
CA VAL A 77 -12.59 6.87 3.21
C VAL A 77 -13.51 6.09 4.14
N ALA A 78 -14.82 6.37 4.07
CA ALA A 78 -15.83 5.68 4.87
C ALA A 78 -16.02 4.22 4.44
N ALA A 79 -16.66 3.42 5.29
CA ALA A 79 -16.98 2.01 5.01
C ALA A 79 -17.73 1.86 3.66
N GLY A 80 -17.23 0.97 2.80
CA GLY A 80 -17.79 0.72 1.47
C GLY A 80 -17.42 1.74 0.38
N GLN A 81 -16.65 2.77 0.69
CA GLN A 81 -16.19 3.79 -0.28
C GLN A 81 -14.79 3.48 -0.82
N SER A 82 -14.41 4.16 -1.92
CA SER A 82 -13.10 4.02 -2.54
C SER A 82 -12.46 5.37 -2.90
N TYR A 83 -11.15 5.36 -3.06
CA TYR A 83 -10.33 6.49 -3.50
C TYR A 83 -9.31 6.02 -4.53
N GLY A 84 -9.04 6.81 -5.58
CA GLY A 84 -8.07 6.48 -6.63
C GLY A 84 -7.03 7.58 -6.85
N ALA A 85 -5.77 7.21 -7.10
CA ALA A 85 -4.69 8.13 -7.46
C ALA A 85 -3.79 7.56 -8.57
N ILE A 86 -3.30 8.43 -9.45
CA ILE A 86 -2.41 8.07 -10.57
C ILE A 86 -0.95 8.32 -10.18
N PHE A 87 -0.07 7.38 -10.50
CA PHE A 87 1.35 7.44 -10.15
C PHE A 87 2.23 7.56 -11.40
N ASN A 88 2.70 8.78 -11.69
CA ASN A 88 3.47 9.06 -12.91
C ASN A 88 4.99 9.01 -12.72
N ALA A 89 5.51 9.38 -11.56
CA ALA A 89 6.97 9.43 -11.35
C ALA A 89 7.47 8.11 -10.75
N PRO A 90 8.45 7.43 -11.38
CA PRO A 90 9.11 6.26 -10.81
C PRO A 90 9.69 6.56 -9.43
N GLY A 91 9.60 5.60 -8.51
CA GLY A 91 10.04 5.78 -7.13
C GLY A 91 9.24 4.94 -6.13
N ILE A 92 9.61 5.05 -4.86
CA ILE A 92 8.92 4.34 -3.76
C ILE A 92 8.11 5.36 -2.96
N TYR A 93 6.82 5.11 -2.83
CA TYR A 93 5.89 5.92 -2.04
C TYR A 93 5.45 5.09 -0.82
N ALA A 94 6.04 5.40 0.34
CA ALA A 94 5.54 4.88 1.62
C ALA A 94 4.27 5.62 2.03
N TYR A 95 3.28 4.91 2.57
CA TYR A 95 2.01 5.50 2.98
C TYR A 95 1.41 4.77 4.19
N TYR A 96 0.49 5.44 4.89
CA TYR A 96 -0.15 4.96 6.11
C TYR A 96 -1.59 5.47 6.26
N CYS A 97 -2.35 4.83 7.16
CA CYS A 97 -3.67 5.30 7.59
C CYS A 97 -3.53 6.19 8.83
N LYS A 98 -3.93 7.46 8.76
CA LYS A 98 -3.81 8.43 9.87
C LYS A 98 -4.58 8.04 11.14
N LEU A 99 -5.62 7.22 10.99
CA LEU A 99 -6.48 6.78 12.09
C LEU A 99 -5.93 5.56 12.83
N HIS A 100 -5.19 4.70 12.11
CA HIS A 100 -4.84 3.34 12.56
C HIS A 100 -3.36 2.96 12.31
N GLY A 101 -2.54 3.96 11.98
CA GLY A 101 -1.12 3.85 11.73
C GLY A 101 -0.43 5.21 11.78
N SER A 102 0.89 5.19 11.57
CA SER A 102 1.75 6.37 11.60
C SER A 102 2.83 6.29 10.52
N PRO A 103 3.46 7.42 10.12
CA PRO A 103 4.57 7.41 9.16
C PRO A 103 5.71 6.47 9.58
N GLY A 104 6.51 6.01 8.62
CA GLY A 104 7.66 5.12 8.86
C GLY A 104 7.27 3.63 8.94
N GLY A 105 6.12 3.25 8.39
CA GLY A 105 5.71 1.85 8.30
C GLY A 105 5.04 1.27 9.56
N ILE A 106 4.58 2.12 10.47
CA ILE A 106 4.02 1.69 11.78
C ILE A 106 2.53 1.33 11.64
N SER A 107 2.17 0.12 12.07
CA SER A 107 0.81 -0.43 12.05
C SER A 107 0.22 -0.49 10.62
N MET A 108 -0.91 0.17 10.35
CA MET A 108 -1.58 0.18 9.05
C MET A 108 -0.83 1.11 8.07
N ALA A 109 0.21 0.56 7.46
CA ALA A 109 1.08 1.23 6.48
C ALA A 109 1.41 0.33 5.29
N GLY A 110 2.02 0.85 4.22
CA GLY A 110 2.37 0.10 3.01
C GLY A 110 3.31 0.86 2.08
N THR A 111 3.70 0.25 0.96
CA THR A 111 4.53 0.88 -0.07
C THR A 111 4.00 0.69 -1.49
N ILE A 112 4.18 1.70 -2.33
CA ILE A 112 3.92 1.65 -3.77
C ILE A 112 5.25 1.84 -4.47
N THR A 113 5.72 0.83 -5.19
CA THR A 113 6.91 0.91 -6.04
C THR A 113 6.46 1.22 -7.47
N VAL A 114 6.74 2.42 -7.94
CA VAL A 114 6.46 2.83 -9.31
C VAL A 114 7.70 2.56 -10.15
N VAL A 115 7.60 1.64 -11.10
CA VAL A 115 8.69 1.34 -12.06
C VAL A 115 8.51 2.17 -13.32
N ALA A 116 9.63 2.54 -13.97
CA ALA A 116 9.58 3.23 -15.26
C ALA A 116 8.89 2.31 -16.29
N GLY A 117 7.80 2.78 -16.88
CA GLY A 117 7.16 2.07 -18.00
C GLY A 117 8.07 2.11 -19.23
N ALA A 118 8.02 1.07 -20.06
CA ALA A 118 8.64 1.10 -21.38
C ALA A 118 8.09 2.32 -22.15
N THR A 119 8.97 3.26 -22.49
CA THR A 119 8.64 4.56 -23.05
C THR A 119 7.86 4.42 -24.36
N PRO A 120 6.62 4.94 -24.46
CA PRO A 120 6.08 5.37 -25.74
C PRO A 120 6.84 6.62 -26.18
N THR A 121 7.09 6.70 -27.48
CA THR A 121 7.90 7.73 -28.14
C THR A 121 7.38 9.14 -27.85
N SER A 122 8.33 10.06 -27.63
CA SER A 122 8.15 11.49 -27.34
C SER A 122 7.09 12.18 -28.22
N GLY A 123 6.06 12.74 -27.58
CA GLY A 123 5.14 13.71 -28.13
C GLY A 123 4.92 14.86 -27.15
N ALA A 124 5.57 15.99 -27.42
CA ALA A 124 5.34 17.36 -26.92
C ALA A 124 4.90 17.54 -25.44
N VAL A 125 5.86 17.89 -24.57
CA VAL A 125 5.60 18.37 -23.21
C VAL A 125 5.01 19.79 -23.27
N GLY A 126 3.76 19.93 -22.84
CA GLY A 126 3.13 21.22 -22.55
C GLY A 126 3.77 21.90 -21.33
N ALA A 127 3.95 23.21 -21.42
CA ALA A 127 4.54 24.06 -20.40
C ALA A 127 3.81 23.96 -19.02
N PRO A 128 4.50 24.23 -17.90
CA PRO A 128 3.91 24.22 -16.56
C PRO A 128 2.71 25.20 -16.45
N PRO A 129 1.73 24.92 -15.56
CA PRO A 129 0.51 25.71 -15.48
C PRO A 129 0.83 27.18 -15.17
N SER A 130 0.30 28.08 -15.99
CA SER A 130 0.46 29.52 -15.83
C SER A 130 -0.24 30.02 -14.55
N ALA A 131 0.25 31.13 -13.99
CA ALA A 131 -0.36 31.80 -12.84
C ALA A 131 -1.87 32.09 -13.04
N SER A 132 -2.32 32.24 -14.29
CA SER A 132 -3.74 32.37 -14.65
C SER A 132 -4.56 31.10 -14.40
N GLY A 133 -3.97 29.91 -14.57
CA GLY A 133 -4.62 28.62 -14.28
C GLY A 133 -4.80 28.40 -12.78
N LEU A 134 -3.81 28.83 -11.98
CA LEU A 134 -3.91 28.82 -10.52
C LEU A 134 -4.90 29.86 -9.99
N GLN A 135 -4.99 31.04 -10.61
CA GLN A 135 -6.02 32.05 -10.31
C GLN A 135 -7.44 31.56 -10.64
N ALA A 136 -7.62 30.85 -11.75
CA ALA A 136 -8.91 30.27 -12.11
C ALA A 136 -9.37 29.18 -11.11
N GLN A 137 -8.44 28.35 -10.64
CA GLN A 137 -8.72 27.37 -9.59
C GLN A 137 -9.02 28.03 -8.23
N ALA A 138 -8.30 29.08 -7.85
CA ALA A 138 -8.57 29.82 -6.62
C ALA A 138 -9.97 30.48 -6.64
N GLN A 139 -10.37 31.04 -7.78
CA GLN A 139 -11.70 31.65 -7.93
C GLN A 139 -12.83 30.61 -7.93
N ALA A 140 -12.60 29.43 -8.51
CA ALA A 140 -13.55 28.32 -8.47
C ALA A 140 -13.75 27.80 -7.03
N LEU A 141 -12.67 27.70 -6.26
CA LEU A 141 -12.73 27.32 -4.84
C LEU A 141 -13.41 28.38 -3.97
N LEU A 142 -13.16 29.67 -4.23
CA LEU A 142 -13.82 30.76 -3.51
C LEU A 142 -15.33 30.79 -3.78
N ASN A 143 -15.74 30.47 -5.01
CA ASN A 143 -17.16 30.35 -5.35
C ASN A 143 -17.81 29.13 -4.70
N GLN A 144 -17.10 28.01 -4.57
CA GLN A 144 -17.58 26.84 -3.79
C GLN A 144 -17.70 27.17 -2.30
N ILE A 145 -16.75 27.90 -1.72
CA ILE A 145 -16.82 28.36 -0.32
C ILE A 145 -18.01 29.31 -0.11
N ALA A 146 -18.32 30.18 -1.08
CA ALA A 146 -19.48 31.06 -1.02
C ALA A 146 -20.81 30.27 -1.09
N ALA A 147 -20.88 29.25 -1.94
CA ALA A 147 -22.05 28.37 -2.05
C ALA A 147 -22.27 27.52 -0.77
N LEU A 148 -21.20 26.99 -0.18
CA LEU A 148 -21.25 26.24 1.07
C LEU A 148 -21.61 27.13 2.27
N LYS A 149 -21.20 28.40 2.28
CA LYS A 149 -21.61 29.37 3.32
C LYS A 149 -23.10 29.74 3.23
N GLN A 150 -23.68 29.77 2.03
CA GLN A 150 -25.13 29.90 1.85
C GLN A 150 -25.90 28.65 2.32
N GLN A 151 -25.35 27.44 2.16
CA GLN A 151 -25.94 26.20 2.67
C GLN A 151 -25.92 26.08 4.21
N LEU A 152 -25.01 26.78 4.90
CA LEU A 152 -24.82 26.72 6.36
C LEU A 152 -25.38 27.93 7.13
N GLY A 153 -26.06 28.86 6.45
CA GLY A 153 -26.84 29.92 7.11
C GLY A 153 -26.03 31.01 7.85
N TYR A 154 -24.73 31.16 7.60
CA TYR A 154 -23.90 32.21 8.20
C TYR A 154 -23.51 33.28 7.17
N GLY A 155 -24.29 34.35 7.12
CA GLY A 155 -23.98 35.59 6.41
C GLY A 155 -24.94 36.69 6.86
N GLY A 156 -24.57 37.44 7.90
CA GLY A 156 -25.42 38.51 8.46
C GLY A 156 -25.07 39.89 7.94
N THR A 157 -26.08 40.77 7.80
CA THR A 157 -26.05 42.14 8.36
C THR A 157 -27.44 42.79 8.42
N SER A 158 -27.81 43.17 9.67
CA SER A 158 -28.59 44.33 10.13
C SER A 158 -29.98 44.70 9.55
N GLY A 159 -31.00 44.49 10.40
CA GLY A 159 -31.92 45.55 10.85
C GLY A 159 -33.16 45.85 10.02
N THR A 160 -34.34 45.38 10.48
CA THR A 160 -35.55 46.17 10.85
C THR A 160 -36.69 45.21 11.21
N ALA A 161 -37.57 45.65 12.13
CA ALA A 161 -38.43 44.85 13.00
C ALA A 161 -39.87 44.58 12.49
N ILE A 162 -40.54 43.66 13.23
CA ILE A 162 -42.00 43.39 13.38
C ILE A 162 -42.67 42.73 12.13
N THR A 163 -43.42 41.63 12.16
CA THR A 163 -44.61 41.32 12.97
C THR A 163 -45.04 39.85 12.84
N THR A 164 -45.65 39.36 13.92
CA THR A 164 -46.26 38.06 14.22
C THR A 164 -47.36 37.56 13.26
N THR A 165 -47.39 36.24 12.97
CA THR A 165 -48.60 35.40 13.19
C THR A 165 -48.21 33.93 13.45
N SER A 166 -48.86 33.35 14.47
CA SER A 166 -48.51 32.14 15.23
C SER A 166 -48.59 30.80 14.49
N GLY A 167 -47.69 29.90 14.88
CA GLY A 167 -47.80 28.43 14.76
C GLY A 167 -46.81 27.74 15.70
N SER A 168 -47.25 27.49 16.93
CA SER A 168 -46.71 26.66 18.03
C SER A 168 -45.30 26.04 17.91
N GLY A 169 -44.42 26.40 18.86
CA GLY A 169 -43.29 25.56 19.27
C GLY A 169 -41.95 26.23 19.60
N ILE A 170 -41.87 27.54 19.84
CA ILE A 170 -40.64 28.19 20.33
C ILE A 170 -40.60 28.07 21.85
N SER A 171 -39.71 27.23 22.38
CA SER A 171 -39.29 27.34 23.77
C SER A 171 -38.14 28.34 23.85
N THR A 172 -38.46 29.54 24.33
CA THR A 172 -37.50 30.46 24.94
C THR A 172 -36.75 29.71 26.05
N TYR A 173 -35.50 29.30 25.82
CA TYR A 173 -34.67 28.78 26.89
C TYR A 173 -34.28 29.96 27.80
N SER A 174 -35.10 30.18 28.83
CA SER A 174 -34.78 31.03 29.96
C SER A 174 -33.36 30.69 30.47
N ALA A 175 -32.59 31.73 30.75
CA ALA A 175 -31.25 31.70 31.34
C ALA A 175 -31.28 31.21 32.80
N ALA A 176 -31.74 29.99 33.03
CA ALA A 176 -31.89 29.40 34.34
C ALA A 176 -31.19 28.04 34.37
N CYS A 177 -29.96 28.06 34.89
CA CYS A 177 -29.26 26.93 35.50
C CYS A 177 -28.94 25.72 34.59
N PRO A 178 -27.65 25.45 34.35
CA PRO A 178 -27.26 24.43 33.40
C PRO A 178 -27.57 23.05 33.97
N LEU A 179 -28.41 22.29 33.27
CA LEU A 179 -28.65 20.88 33.54
C LEU A 179 -27.43 20.07 33.05
N ILE A 180 -26.53 19.74 33.97
CA ILE A 180 -25.27 19.03 33.72
C ILE A 180 -25.41 17.59 34.24
N GLY A 181 -25.62 16.66 33.32
CA GLY A 181 -25.85 15.24 33.63
C GLY A 181 -24.62 14.34 33.49
N ARG A 182 -23.45 14.91 33.18
CA ARG A 182 -22.17 14.20 33.00
C ARG A 182 -20.99 15.11 33.31
N ASN A 183 -19.80 14.53 33.48
CA ASN A 183 -18.58 15.31 33.62
C ASN A 183 -18.28 16.09 32.33
N LEU A 184 -18.02 17.39 32.45
CA LEU A 184 -17.61 18.24 31.33
C LEU A 184 -16.16 18.69 31.52
N SER A 185 -15.34 18.44 30.51
CA SER A 185 -13.91 18.79 30.44
C SER A 185 -13.55 19.18 29.01
N GLN A 186 -12.30 19.61 28.80
CA GLN A 186 -11.82 19.98 27.47
C GLN A 186 -12.07 18.87 26.44
N GLY A 187 -12.62 19.25 25.28
CA GLY A 187 -13.03 18.33 24.22
C GLY A 187 -14.51 17.91 24.28
N ALA A 188 -15.22 18.17 25.38
CA ALA A 188 -16.65 17.92 25.46
C ALA A 188 -17.42 18.86 24.52
N SER A 189 -18.50 18.36 23.90
CA SER A 189 -19.42 19.17 23.09
C SER A 189 -20.86 18.74 23.31
N GLY A 190 -21.80 19.64 23.05
CA GLY A 190 -23.24 19.40 23.13
C GLY A 190 -24.01 20.49 23.88
N ASP A 191 -25.33 20.31 23.97
CA ASP A 191 -26.24 21.31 24.55
C ASP A 191 -25.97 21.59 26.03
N ASP A 192 -25.42 20.62 26.77
CA ASP A 192 -24.99 20.77 28.16
C ASP A 192 -23.78 21.72 28.29
N VAL A 193 -22.88 21.69 27.32
CA VAL A 193 -21.76 22.65 27.22
C VAL A 193 -22.28 24.04 26.88
N SER A 194 -23.23 24.16 25.94
CA SER A 194 -23.85 25.45 25.61
C SER A 194 -24.52 26.10 26.81
N ARG A 195 -25.29 25.32 27.59
CA ARG A 195 -25.94 25.79 28.82
C ARG A 195 -24.92 26.20 29.89
N LEU A 196 -23.85 25.43 30.06
CA LEU A 196 -22.76 25.79 30.98
C LEU A 196 -22.11 27.12 30.60
N GLN A 197 -21.79 27.31 29.32
CA GLN A 197 -21.19 28.55 28.83
C GLN A 197 -22.12 29.75 29.04
N GLN A 198 -23.42 29.59 28.78
CA GLN A 198 -24.44 30.61 29.05
C GLN A 198 -24.54 30.98 30.54
N PHE A 199 -24.42 29.99 31.43
CA PHE A 199 -24.40 30.20 32.88
C PHE A 199 -23.14 30.95 33.33
N LEU A 200 -21.97 30.52 32.87
CA LEU A 200 -20.69 31.16 33.21
C LEU A 200 -20.62 32.60 32.67
N ALA A 201 -21.19 32.86 31.49
CA ALA A 201 -21.22 34.17 30.84
C ALA A 201 -22.07 35.22 31.60
N GLN A 202 -22.89 34.81 32.58
CA GLN A 202 -23.61 35.74 33.45
C GLN A 202 -22.67 36.52 34.39
N ASP A 203 -21.46 36.00 34.62
CA ASP A 203 -20.47 36.60 35.47
C ASP A 203 -19.22 36.93 34.65
N THR A 204 -19.12 38.17 34.20
CA THR A 204 -18.02 38.65 33.35
C THR A 204 -16.66 38.60 34.05
N ALA A 205 -16.61 38.50 35.38
CA ALA A 205 -15.36 38.26 36.12
C ALA A 205 -14.90 36.80 36.03
N VAL A 206 -15.82 35.88 35.77
CA VAL A 206 -15.57 34.45 35.59
C VAL A 206 -15.37 34.11 34.10
N TYR A 207 -16.23 34.60 33.22
CA TYR A 207 -16.18 34.30 31.78
C TYR A 207 -16.31 35.56 30.90
N PRO A 208 -15.27 36.42 30.85
CA PRO A 208 -15.31 37.69 30.12
C PRO A 208 -15.50 37.53 28.62
N GLU A 209 -15.08 36.40 28.04
CA GLU A 209 -15.23 36.12 26.63
C GLU A 209 -16.69 35.87 26.23
N ALA A 210 -17.54 35.39 27.16
CA ALA A 210 -18.97 35.13 26.97
C ALA A 210 -19.34 34.31 25.70
N ILE A 211 -18.41 33.51 25.19
CA ILE A 211 -18.61 32.71 23.96
C ILE A 211 -19.41 31.45 24.29
N VAL A 212 -20.55 31.27 23.61
CA VAL A 212 -21.38 30.06 23.70
C VAL A 212 -21.23 29.28 22.39
N SER A 213 -20.22 28.41 22.33
CA SER A 213 -19.91 27.61 21.15
C SER A 213 -20.52 26.21 21.17
N GLY A 214 -20.96 25.74 22.34
CA GLY A 214 -21.32 24.33 22.56
C GLY A 214 -20.11 23.39 22.55
N TYR A 215 -18.89 23.93 22.55
CA TYR A 215 -17.63 23.19 22.63
C TYR A 215 -16.79 23.65 23.83
N TYR A 216 -16.40 22.71 24.67
CA TYR A 216 -15.63 22.94 25.88
C TYR A 216 -14.16 23.04 25.51
N GLY A 217 -13.72 24.25 25.18
CA GLY A 217 -12.33 24.57 24.85
C GLY A 217 -11.54 25.11 26.05
N SER A 218 -10.33 25.60 25.77
CA SER A 218 -9.45 26.21 26.78
C SER A 218 -10.10 27.38 27.51
N LEU A 219 -10.84 28.24 26.80
CA LEU A 219 -11.55 29.39 27.39
C LEU A 219 -12.64 28.96 28.39
N THR A 220 -13.42 27.92 28.04
CA THR A 220 -14.45 27.38 28.93
C THR A 220 -13.83 26.69 30.15
N GLN A 221 -12.71 25.98 29.96
CA GLN A 221 -11.94 25.41 31.07
C GLN A 221 -11.46 26.49 32.03
N THR A 222 -10.88 27.58 31.51
CA THR A 222 -10.42 28.71 32.32
C THR A 222 -11.57 29.39 33.06
N ALA A 223 -12.74 29.53 32.43
CA ALA A 223 -13.93 30.05 33.08
C ALA A 223 -14.39 29.15 34.24
N VAL A 224 -14.40 27.83 34.06
CA VAL A 224 -14.73 26.88 35.13
C VAL A 224 -13.71 26.94 36.26
N GLN A 225 -12.42 27.10 35.98
CA GLN A 225 -11.38 27.31 37.00
C GLN A 225 -11.65 28.57 37.83
N ARG A 226 -11.93 29.70 37.19
CA ARG A 226 -12.27 30.97 37.87
C ARG A 226 -13.53 30.83 38.73
N TRP A 227 -14.55 30.15 38.20
CA TRP A 227 -15.79 29.89 38.93
C TRP A 227 -15.55 29.03 40.18
N GLN A 228 -14.80 27.92 40.02
CA GLN A 228 -14.44 27.02 41.12
C GLN A 228 -13.62 27.73 42.21
N ALA A 229 -12.67 28.60 41.82
CA ALA A 229 -11.89 29.39 42.74
C ALA A 229 -12.76 30.42 43.48
N LYS A 230 -13.67 31.10 42.77
CA LYS A 230 -14.59 32.09 43.34
C LYS A 230 -15.48 31.51 44.45
N TYR A 231 -15.96 30.27 44.30
CA TYR A 231 -16.83 29.60 45.28
C TYR A 231 -16.08 28.64 46.22
N ASN A 232 -14.74 28.70 46.27
CA ASN A 232 -13.89 27.87 47.13
C ASN A 232 -14.12 26.35 46.94
N ILE A 233 -14.35 25.89 45.71
CA ILE A 233 -14.52 24.47 45.39
C ILE A 233 -13.16 23.79 45.20
N VAL A 234 -12.33 24.41 44.37
CA VAL A 234 -10.93 24.06 44.08
C VAL A 234 -10.27 25.27 43.40
N SER A 235 -9.03 25.59 43.78
CA SER A 235 -8.32 26.78 43.28
C SER A 235 -6.93 26.46 42.69
N SER A 236 -6.49 25.20 42.70
CA SER A 236 -5.21 24.77 42.16
C SER A 236 -5.21 23.28 41.76
N GLY A 237 -4.18 22.85 41.03
CA GLY A 237 -4.02 21.49 40.50
C GLY A 237 -4.41 21.36 39.02
N THR A 238 -4.64 20.13 38.56
CA THR A 238 -4.99 19.82 37.16
C THR A 238 -6.41 19.23 37.06
N PRO A 239 -7.01 19.22 35.86
CA PRO A 239 -8.26 18.48 35.59
C PRO A 239 -8.25 17.05 36.14
N SER A 240 -7.12 16.34 35.99
CA SER A 240 -6.96 14.95 36.38
C SER A 240 -6.61 14.72 37.86
N SER A 241 -6.08 15.73 38.57
CA SER A 241 -5.65 15.58 39.97
C SER A 241 -6.66 16.15 40.96
N THR A 242 -7.18 17.35 40.72
CA THR A 242 -8.07 18.05 41.67
C THR A 242 -9.43 18.37 41.08
N GLY A 243 -9.64 18.08 39.78
CA GLY A 243 -10.83 18.50 39.05
C GLY A 243 -10.84 19.99 38.70
N TYR A 244 -9.69 20.67 38.80
CA TYR A 244 -9.58 22.10 38.51
C TYR A 244 -9.74 22.37 37.00
N GLY A 245 -10.83 23.02 36.64
CA GLY A 245 -11.27 23.23 35.25
C GLY A 245 -12.17 22.16 34.68
N VAL A 246 -12.66 21.23 35.50
CA VAL A 246 -13.64 20.20 35.14
C VAL A 246 -14.95 20.46 35.86
N VAL A 247 -16.07 20.42 35.14
CA VAL A 247 -17.39 20.34 35.77
C VAL A 247 -17.68 18.89 36.11
N GLY A 248 -17.08 18.44 37.20
CA GLY A 248 -17.39 17.15 37.81
C GLY A 248 -18.51 17.27 38.86
N PRO A 249 -18.82 16.17 39.57
CA PRO A 249 -19.82 16.10 40.63
C PRO A 249 -19.88 17.28 41.60
N ARG A 250 -18.73 17.65 42.17
CA ARG A 250 -18.62 18.73 43.16
C ARG A 250 -18.97 20.09 42.55
N THR A 251 -18.48 20.35 41.34
CA THR A 251 -18.76 21.59 40.60
C THR A 251 -20.23 21.64 40.17
N ALA A 252 -20.78 20.54 39.66
CA ALA A 252 -22.18 20.47 39.21
C ALA A 252 -23.17 20.63 40.37
N ALA A 253 -22.90 20.00 41.52
CA ALA A 253 -23.70 20.17 42.73
C ALA A 253 -23.62 21.61 43.25
N ALA A 254 -22.44 22.22 43.20
CA ALA A 254 -22.25 23.61 43.57
C ALA A 254 -23.06 24.55 42.66
N ILE A 255 -23.01 24.34 41.35
CA ILE A 255 -23.81 25.11 40.39
C ILE A 255 -25.31 24.94 40.71
N ALA A 256 -25.77 23.73 41.01
CA ALA A 256 -27.17 23.46 41.37
C ALA A 256 -27.62 24.17 42.66
N ILE A 257 -26.76 24.25 43.69
CA ILE A 257 -27.05 24.96 44.94
C ILE A 257 -27.18 26.47 44.70
N ILE A 258 -26.21 27.06 43.98
CA ILE A 258 -26.21 28.49 43.58
C ILE A 258 -27.47 28.82 42.78
N CYS A 259 -27.85 27.90 41.90
CA CYS A 259 -29.06 27.96 41.10
C CYS A 259 -30.38 27.91 41.88
N ALA A 260 -30.39 27.28 43.04
CA ALA A 260 -31.55 27.24 43.94
C ALA A 260 -31.60 28.45 44.89
N GLY A 261 -30.74 29.46 44.69
CA GLY A 261 -30.61 30.60 45.62
C GLY A 261 -29.86 30.25 46.91
N GLY A 262 -29.14 29.13 46.93
CA GLY A 262 -28.34 28.67 48.07
C GLY A 262 -27.01 29.40 48.22
N SER A 263 -26.31 29.10 49.31
CA SER A 263 -24.97 29.61 49.62
C SER A 263 -23.97 28.46 49.69
N ILE A 264 -22.77 28.69 49.17
CA ILE A 264 -21.66 27.73 49.26
C ILE A 264 -20.50 28.38 49.97
N ASN A 265 -20.00 27.75 51.03
CA ASN A 265 -18.86 28.25 51.81
C ASN A 265 -19.04 29.72 52.26
N GLY A 266 -20.28 30.12 52.57
CA GLY A 266 -20.61 31.49 53.02
C GLY A 266 -20.81 32.52 51.91
N ILE A 267 -20.75 32.13 50.62
CA ILE A 267 -20.95 33.01 49.47
C ILE A 267 -22.33 32.72 48.86
N SER A 268 -23.25 33.70 48.95
CA SER A 268 -24.64 33.58 48.49
C SER A 268 -24.83 34.07 47.05
N ALA A 269 -25.68 33.40 46.29
CA ALA A 269 -26.03 33.77 44.92
C ALA A 269 -27.21 34.78 44.86
N THR A 270 -27.26 35.64 43.85
CA THR A 270 -28.48 36.35 43.44
C THR A 270 -29.46 35.34 42.84
N ALA A 271 -30.60 35.12 43.51
CA ALA A 271 -31.52 34.02 43.25
C ALA A 271 -32.13 34.01 41.84
N VAL A 272 -32.20 32.83 41.22
CA VAL A 272 -33.12 32.47 40.13
C VAL A 272 -34.07 31.40 40.68
N SER A 273 -35.35 31.48 40.32
CA SER A 273 -36.47 30.73 40.94
C SER A 273 -36.25 29.21 41.08
N PRO A 274 -36.68 28.56 42.19
CA PRO A 274 -36.32 27.18 42.53
C PRO A 274 -37.21 26.11 41.86
N PRO A 275 -36.68 24.89 41.57
CA PRO A 275 -37.47 23.67 41.35
C PRO A 275 -37.74 22.88 42.65
N PRO A 276 -38.74 21.99 42.70
CA PRO A 276 -39.25 21.40 43.94
C PRO A 276 -38.30 20.36 44.57
N ALA A 277 -38.29 20.35 45.92
CA ALA A 277 -37.67 19.40 46.86
C ALA A 277 -36.50 18.55 46.31
N SER A 278 -35.27 19.03 46.50
CA SER A 278 -34.05 18.42 45.97
C SER A 278 -33.65 17.15 46.72
N VAL A 279 -33.69 16.01 46.02
CA VAL A 279 -32.94 14.79 46.37
C VAL A 279 -31.44 15.00 46.07
N SER A 280 -30.56 14.45 46.91
CA SER A 280 -29.11 14.64 46.84
C SER A 280 -28.37 13.38 47.27
N GLY A 281 -27.33 12.97 46.57
CA GLY A 281 -26.47 11.86 46.99
C GLY A 281 -25.23 11.75 46.12
N VAL A 282 -24.19 11.06 46.59
CA VAL A 282 -22.93 10.84 45.88
C VAL A 282 -22.58 9.36 45.87
N VAL A 283 -21.80 8.94 44.87
CA VAL A 283 -21.25 7.59 44.79
C VAL A 283 -19.72 7.66 44.79
N SER A 284 -19.08 6.84 45.60
CA SER A 284 -17.63 6.65 45.61
C SER A 284 -17.30 5.16 45.40
N VAL A 285 -16.16 4.88 44.78
CA VAL A 285 -15.80 3.53 44.37
C VAL A 285 -14.33 3.28 44.67
N THR A 286 -14.02 2.12 45.26
CA THR A 286 -12.64 1.70 45.54
C THR A 286 -12.50 0.19 45.36
N PRO A 287 -11.49 -0.31 44.61
CA PRO A 287 -10.61 0.43 43.70
C PRO A 287 -11.33 0.93 42.43
N ILE A 288 -10.79 1.93 41.74
CA ILE A 288 -11.33 2.45 40.45
C ILE A 288 -10.64 1.86 39.22
N VAL A 289 -9.53 1.14 39.41
CA VAL A 289 -8.75 0.48 38.36
C VAL A 289 -8.27 -0.87 38.87
N GLY A 290 -8.24 -1.87 38.01
CA GLY A 290 -7.63 -3.18 38.28
C GLY A 290 -7.91 -4.19 37.17
N ASP A 291 -7.40 -5.41 37.33
CA ASP A 291 -7.57 -6.48 36.33
C ASP A 291 -8.87 -7.26 36.57
N ALA A 292 -9.45 -7.79 35.49
CA ALA A 292 -10.62 -8.66 35.54
C ALA A 292 -10.28 -10.05 36.10
N PRO A 293 -11.10 -10.63 37.00
CA PRO A 293 -12.29 -10.03 37.61
C PRO A 293 -11.93 -9.00 38.70
N LEU A 294 -12.47 -7.78 38.59
CA LEU A 294 -12.23 -6.71 39.56
C LEU A 294 -13.43 -6.55 40.50
N THR A 295 -13.24 -6.85 41.78
CA THR A 295 -14.22 -6.54 42.83
C THR A 295 -13.98 -5.13 43.36
N VAL A 296 -15.02 -4.31 43.35
CA VAL A 296 -15.04 -2.94 43.87
C VAL A 296 -16.06 -2.80 44.98
N ASN A 297 -15.80 -1.89 45.91
CA ASN A 297 -16.76 -1.45 46.91
C ASN A 297 -17.35 -0.12 46.45
N VAL A 298 -18.66 -0.11 46.16
CA VAL A 298 -19.40 1.09 45.74
C VAL A 298 -20.16 1.65 46.94
N THR A 299 -19.73 2.80 47.45
CA THR A 299 -20.40 3.45 48.57
C THR A 299 -21.32 4.56 48.07
N ALA A 300 -22.63 4.36 48.24
CA ALA A 300 -23.65 5.37 47.98
C ALA A 300 -23.93 6.15 49.27
N THR A 301 -23.65 7.45 49.25
CA THR A 301 -23.94 8.38 50.34
C THR A 301 -25.11 9.26 49.93
N LEU A 302 -26.27 9.00 50.51
CA LEU A 302 -27.54 9.63 50.18
C LEU A 302 -27.88 10.73 51.18
N ASN A 303 -28.79 11.59 50.78
CA ASN A 303 -29.29 12.70 51.58
C ASN A 303 -28.21 13.69 52.05
N THR A 304 -27.21 13.94 51.21
CA THR A 304 -26.07 14.83 51.51
C THR A 304 -26.46 16.30 51.73
N ALA A 305 -27.64 16.72 51.31
CA ALA A 305 -28.20 18.06 51.54
C ALA A 305 -29.11 18.14 52.79
N GLY A 306 -29.25 17.06 53.58
CA GLY A 306 -30.03 17.05 54.82
C GLY A 306 -31.55 17.17 54.62
N SER A 307 -32.07 16.67 53.50
CA SER A 307 -33.49 16.70 53.16
C SER A 307 -34.27 15.63 53.93
N CYS A 308 -35.44 15.97 54.47
CA CYS A 308 -36.32 15.00 55.13
C CYS A 308 -37.31 14.33 54.14
N ALA A 309 -37.21 14.66 52.86
CA ALA A 309 -38.03 14.08 51.81
C ALA A 309 -37.52 12.66 51.50
N GLY A 310 -38.32 11.65 51.85
CA GLY A 310 -38.04 10.27 51.45
C GLY A 310 -37.96 10.15 49.93
N GLY A 311 -37.19 9.19 49.42
CA GLY A 311 -36.96 9.04 47.99
C GLY A 311 -36.40 7.68 47.61
N LEU A 312 -36.68 7.27 46.37
CA LEU A 312 -36.12 6.07 45.77
C LEU A 312 -34.89 6.43 44.94
N TYR A 313 -33.74 5.89 45.32
CA TYR A 313 -32.51 5.95 44.55
C TYR A 313 -32.31 4.64 43.80
N THR A 314 -31.69 4.72 42.63
CA THR A 314 -31.28 3.57 41.83
C THR A 314 -29.77 3.61 41.62
N LEU A 315 -29.08 2.51 41.83
CA LEU A 315 -27.65 2.34 41.57
C LEU A 315 -27.48 1.32 40.44
N ASP A 316 -27.01 1.80 39.29
CA ASP A 316 -26.65 1.03 38.11
C ASP A 316 -25.12 0.88 38.05
N PHE A 317 -24.61 -0.34 37.86
CA PHE A 317 -23.16 -0.57 37.80
C PHE A 317 -22.56 -0.40 36.39
N GLY A 318 -23.40 -0.25 35.35
CA GLY A 318 -22.97 0.02 33.98
C GLY A 318 -22.49 -1.21 33.20
N ASP A 319 -22.63 -2.42 33.74
CA ASP A 319 -22.23 -3.68 33.12
C ASP A 319 -23.42 -4.59 32.73
N GLY A 320 -24.65 -4.07 32.87
CA GLY A 320 -25.89 -4.80 32.59
C GLY A 320 -26.40 -5.66 33.75
N ALA A 321 -25.78 -5.62 34.93
CA ALA A 321 -26.33 -6.20 36.14
C ALA A 321 -27.67 -5.54 36.54
N PRO A 322 -28.54 -6.23 37.29
CA PRO A 322 -29.79 -5.63 37.79
C PRO A 322 -29.52 -4.37 38.63
N VAL A 323 -30.22 -3.29 38.28
CA VAL A 323 -30.17 -2.00 38.98
C VAL A 323 -30.62 -2.18 40.44
N GLN A 324 -29.80 -1.73 41.38
CA GLN A 324 -30.11 -1.79 42.81
C GLN A 324 -31.03 -0.63 43.19
N GLN A 325 -32.07 -0.92 43.97
CA GLN A 325 -32.98 0.09 44.50
C GLN A 325 -32.68 0.37 45.97
N ILE A 326 -32.51 1.64 46.31
CA ILE A 326 -32.18 2.12 47.66
C ILE A 326 -33.28 3.06 48.09
N THR A 327 -34.07 2.64 49.07
CA THR A 327 -35.17 3.46 49.61
C THR A 327 -34.68 4.29 50.79
N VAL A 328 -34.83 5.60 50.72
CA VAL A 328 -34.65 6.51 51.85
C VAL A 328 -36.02 6.81 52.46
N PRO A 329 -36.30 6.37 53.70
CA PRO A 329 -37.59 6.65 54.35
C PRO A 329 -37.83 8.14 54.57
N ALA A 330 -39.09 8.57 54.46
CA ALA A 330 -39.49 9.94 54.80
C ALA A 330 -39.25 10.23 56.29
N GLY A 331 -38.82 11.46 56.60
CA GLY A 331 -38.50 11.90 57.97
C GLY A 331 -37.07 11.59 58.43
N ASN A 332 -36.28 10.87 57.62
CA ASN A 332 -34.85 10.67 57.91
C ASN A 332 -34.02 11.83 57.32
N CYS A 333 -33.73 12.84 58.14
CA CYS A 333 -33.03 14.06 57.71
C CYS A 333 -31.49 13.92 57.73
N GLY A 334 -30.96 12.77 58.17
CA GLY A 334 -29.52 12.50 58.24
C GLY A 334 -28.96 11.88 56.95
N GLN A 335 -27.64 12.00 56.78
CA GLN A 335 -26.91 11.32 55.70
C GLN A 335 -26.98 9.80 55.88
N LEU A 336 -27.31 9.08 54.81
CA LEU A 336 -27.34 7.62 54.79
C LEU A 336 -26.20 7.10 53.92
N SER A 337 -25.29 6.32 54.46
CA SER A 337 -24.18 5.72 53.70
C SER A 337 -24.35 4.19 53.64
N GLN A 338 -24.35 3.63 52.44
CA GLN A 338 -24.44 2.18 52.21
C GLN A 338 -23.39 1.75 51.19
N THR A 339 -22.76 0.60 51.41
CA THR A 339 -21.73 0.04 50.54
C THR A 339 -22.24 -1.22 49.85
N TYR A 340 -22.09 -1.26 48.53
CA TYR A 340 -22.48 -2.36 47.64
C TYR A 340 -21.23 -2.92 46.97
N PRO A 341 -20.78 -4.13 47.36
CA PRO A 341 -19.72 -4.80 46.64
C PRO A 341 -20.22 -5.25 45.26
N HIS A 342 -19.42 -5.04 44.22
CA HIS A 342 -19.71 -5.45 42.85
C HIS A 342 -18.47 -6.00 42.16
N THR A 343 -18.62 -7.03 41.33
CA THR A 343 -17.49 -7.66 40.62
C THR A 343 -17.66 -7.53 39.12
N PHE A 344 -16.79 -6.75 38.48
CA PHE A 344 -16.69 -6.66 37.03
C PHE A 344 -15.89 -7.83 36.48
N ARG A 345 -16.51 -8.67 35.64
CA ARG A 345 -15.91 -9.92 35.15
C ARG A 345 -15.07 -9.78 33.88
N TYR A 346 -15.18 -8.67 33.18
CA TYR A 346 -14.56 -8.44 31.88
C TYR A 346 -13.84 -7.10 31.84
N GLY A 347 -12.94 -6.94 30.87
CA GLY A 347 -12.27 -5.68 30.61
C GLY A 347 -13.22 -4.67 29.95
N GLY A 348 -13.14 -3.41 30.38
CA GLY A 348 -14.02 -2.34 29.93
C GLY A 348 -13.95 -1.10 30.82
N SER A 349 -14.57 -0.02 30.36
CA SER A 349 -14.81 1.18 31.16
C SER A 349 -16.28 1.22 31.54
N TYR A 350 -16.57 1.06 32.83
CA TYR A 350 -17.91 0.93 33.37
C TYR A 350 -18.32 2.22 34.10
N SER A 351 -19.52 2.73 33.82
CA SER A 351 -20.06 3.92 34.49
C SER A 351 -21.09 3.52 35.54
N ILE A 352 -20.68 3.55 36.80
CA ILE A 352 -21.56 3.30 37.93
C ILE A 352 -22.37 4.57 38.18
N THR A 353 -23.69 4.50 38.02
CA THR A 353 -24.60 5.65 38.07
C THR A 353 -25.60 5.52 39.23
N LEU A 354 -25.57 6.47 40.16
CA LEU A 354 -26.60 6.68 41.17
C LEU A 354 -27.62 7.70 40.65
N SER A 355 -28.91 7.38 40.71
CA SER A 355 -29.99 8.26 40.22
C SER A 355 -31.16 8.36 41.20
N ALA A 356 -31.80 9.52 41.31
CA ALA A 356 -33.09 9.70 41.97
C ALA A 356 -33.83 10.88 41.34
N GLY A 357 -34.97 10.63 40.68
CA GLY A 357 -35.65 11.66 39.89
C GLY A 357 -34.73 12.31 38.86
N VAL A 358 -34.50 13.62 38.98
CA VAL A 358 -33.57 14.39 38.13
C VAL A 358 -32.11 14.37 38.61
N HIS A 359 -31.85 13.90 39.82
CA HIS A 359 -30.49 13.78 40.36
C HIS A 359 -29.79 12.59 39.74
N ARG A 360 -28.59 12.81 39.18
CA ARG A 360 -27.69 11.75 38.72
C ARG A 360 -26.25 12.03 39.14
N GLN A 361 -25.54 10.99 39.55
CA GLN A 361 -24.12 11.00 39.88
C GLN A 361 -23.46 9.74 39.35
N SER A 362 -22.23 9.83 38.87
CA SER A 362 -21.53 8.67 38.32
C SER A 362 -20.07 8.59 38.74
N ALA A 363 -19.56 7.37 38.88
CA ALA A 363 -18.14 7.05 39.01
C ALA A 363 -17.73 6.07 37.91
N THR A 364 -16.52 6.20 37.37
CA THR A 364 -16.00 5.31 36.33
C THR A 364 -15.02 4.32 36.90
N VAL A 365 -15.19 3.04 36.57
CA VAL A 365 -14.24 1.96 36.87
C VAL A 365 -13.64 1.49 35.56
N THR A 366 -12.31 1.41 35.51
CA THR A 366 -11.60 0.85 34.36
C THR A 366 -11.06 -0.52 34.73
N VAL A 367 -11.48 -1.53 34.00
CA VAL A 367 -11.07 -2.92 34.23
C VAL A 367 -10.25 -3.37 33.04
N THR A 368 -9.03 -3.85 33.31
CA THR A 368 -8.17 -4.42 32.29
C THR A 368 -8.47 -5.91 32.15
N GLY A 369 -8.72 -6.40 30.94
CA GLY A 369 -9.08 -7.80 30.73
C GLY A 369 -9.73 -8.06 29.36
N PRO A 370 -10.16 -9.30 29.07
CA PRO A 370 -10.85 -9.63 27.82
C PRO A 370 -12.17 -8.85 27.71
N ALA A 371 -12.48 -8.34 26.52
CA ALA A 371 -13.70 -7.56 26.29
C ALA A 371 -14.96 -8.37 26.62
N ALA A 372 -15.96 -7.71 27.22
CA ALA A 372 -17.25 -8.33 27.46
C ALA A 372 -17.90 -8.76 26.13
N PRO A 373 -18.50 -9.97 26.06
CA PRO A 373 -19.33 -10.34 24.91
C PRO A 373 -20.49 -9.34 24.75
N PRO A 374 -20.97 -9.09 23.52
CA PRO A 374 -21.97 -8.03 23.25
C PRO A 374 -23.29 -8.22 24.04
N PRO A 375 -23.96 -7.13 24.45
CA PRO A 375 -25.08 -7.18 25.39
C PRO A 375 -26.35 -7.80 24.79
N ARG A 376 -27.02 -8.59 25.64
CA ARG A 376 -28.25 -9.35 25.37
C ARG A 376 -29.47 -8.42 25.19
N LYS A 377 -30.22 -8.54 24.08
CA LYS A 377 -31.55 -7.90 23.91
C LYS A 377 -32.67 -8.94 24.04
N THR A 378 -33.68 -8.66 24.87
CA THR A 378 -34.90 -9.47 24.98
C THR A 378 -36.15 -8.60 24.78
N THR A 379 -36.90 -8.80 23.69
CA THR A 379 -38.28 -8.27 23.51
C THR A 379 -39.04 -9.14 22.48
N PRO A 380 -40.36 -9.42 22.65
CA PRO A 380 -41.14 -10.29 21.75
C PRO A 380 -41.29 -9.79 20.31
N GLY A 381 -41.31 -10.72 19.35
CA GLY A 381 -41.31 -10.46 17.89
C GLY A 381 -40.00 -10.83 17.17
N LEU A 382 -39.24 -11.79 17.69
CA LEU A 382 -37.86 -12.02 17.25
C LEU A 382 -37.73 -12.75 15.89
N PRO A 383 -36.62 -12.50 15.16
CA PRO A 383 -36.30 -13.17 13.91
C PRO A 383 -36.15 -14.68 14.08
N LYS A 384 -36.57 -15.43 13.05
CA LYS A 384 -36.34 -16.88 12.94
C LYS A 384 -34.84 -17.19 13.03
N GLU A 385 -34.48 -18.40 13.51
CA GLU A 385 -33.11 -18.91 13.44
C GLU A 385 -32.51 -18.65 12.05
N SER A 386 -31.24 -18.29 12.01
CA SER A 386 -30.59 -17.89 10.77
C SER A 386 -29.34 -18.73 10.50
N PHE A 387 -29.13 -19.00 9.22
CA PHE A 387 -27.99 -19.73 8.70
C PHE A 387 -27.42 -18.93 7.53
N LYS A 388 -26.18 -18.46 7.68
CA LYS A 388 -25.43 -17.70 6.69
C LYS A 388 -24.11 -18.39 6.42
N VAL A 389 -23.67 -18.28 5.18
CA VAL A 389 -22.46 -18.94 4.71
C VAL A 389 -21.69 -17.98 3.82
N SER A 390 -20.39 -17.81 4.08
CA SER A 390 -19.53 -16.94 3.29
C SER A 390 -18.06 -17.39 3.34
N PRO A 391 -17.37 -17.47 2.20
CA PRO A 391 -17.90 -17.38 0.83
C PRO A 391 -18.68 -18.65 0.43
N THR A 392 -19.62 -18.54 -0.53
CA THR A 392 -20.37 -19.71 -1.07
C THR A 392 -19.66 -20.41 -2.24
N SER A 393 -18.54 -19.87 -2.69
CA SER A 393 -17.73 -20.46 -3.76
C SER A 393 -16.28 -19.99 -3.67
N GLY A 394 -15.36 -20.80 -4.19
CA GLY A 394 -13.94 -20.46 -4.27
C GLY A 394 -13.10 -21.65 -4.69
N THR A 395 -11.79 -21.57 -4.50
CA THR A 395 -10.85 -22.61 -4.92
C THR A 395 -10.33 -23.39 -3.72
N THR A 396 -10.06 -24.69 -3.88
CA THR A 396 -9.42 -25.47 -2.80
C THR A 396 -7.99 -24.95 -2.49
N PRO A 397 -7.57 -24.87 -1.21
CA PRO A 397 -8.41 -25.05 -0.02
C PRO A 397 -9.31 -23.82 0.22
N LEU A 398 -10.62 -24.04 0.31
CA LEU A 398 -11.59 -22.97 0.56
C LEU A 398 -12.02 -22.97 2.02
N THR A 399 -11.57 -21.98 2.79
CA THR A 399 -12.10 -21.75 4.14
C THR A 399 -13.41 -20.98 4.07
N VAL A 400 -14.47 -21.59 4.54
CA VAL A 400 -15.83 -21.05 4.60
C VAL A 400 -16.19 -20.76 6.05
N THR A 401 -16.79 -19.60 6.29
CA THR A 401 -17.38 -19.25 7.58
C THR A 401 -18.89 -19.46 7.53
N PHE A 402 -19.40 -20.23 8.49
CA PHE A 402 -20.81 -20.48 8.73
C PHE A 402 -21.19 -19.69 9.97
N SER A 403 -22.14 -18.79 9.84
CA SER A 403 -22.57 -17.93 10.93
C SER A 403 -24.07 -17.80 10.95
N GLY A 404 -24.60 -17.40 12.10
CA GLY A 404 -26.03 -17.32 12.26
C GLY A 404 -26.43 -17.18 13.70
N VAL A 405 -27.72 -17.42 13.95
CA VAL A 405 -28.30 -17.35 15.29
C VAL A 405 -29.16 -18.58 15.51
N VAL A 406 -28.91 -19.31 16.59
CA VAL A 406 -29.68 -20.49 17.02
C VAL A 406 -30.41 -20.20 18.33
N ASN A 407 -31.53 -20.88 18.58
CA ASN A 407 -32.35 -20.70 19.79
C ASN A 407 -32.64 -22.01 20.52
N SER A 408 -32.76 -21.95 21.85
CA SER A 408 -33.04 -23.13 22.68
C SER A 408 -34.54 -23.49 22.84
N ASN A 409 -35.47 -22.71 22.29
CA ASN A 409 -36.93 -22.89 22.45
C ASN A 409 -37.70 -23.35 21.21
N ASP A 410 -37.13 -23.35 20.00
CA ASP A 410 -37.98 -23.38 18.80
C ASP A 410 -38.62 -24.75 18.48
N ALA A 411 -38.42 -25.80 19.30
CA ALA A 411 -39.12 -27.07 19.04
C ALA A 411 -39.28 -28.04 20.22
N GLY A 412 -38.96 -27.67 21.47
CA GLY A 412 -39.17 -28.57 22.63
C GLY A 412 -38.31 -29.84 22.65
N PHE A 413 -37.27 -29.93 21.79
CA PHE A 413 -36.41 -31.12 21.70
C PHE A 413 -35.30 -31.18 22.76
N CYS A 414 -34.99 -30.06 23.43
CA CYS A 414 -33.92 -30.01 24.43
C CYS A 414 -34.20 -28.99 25.55
N ASN A 415 -34.16 -29.43 26.82
CA ASN A 415 -34.36 -28.60 28.02
C ASN A 415 -33.09 -27.83 28.47
N GLY A 416 -32.31 -27.33 27.50
CA GLY A 416 -31.01 -26.66 27.72
C GLY A 416 -29.80 -27.61 27.73
N GLY A 417 -28.66 -27.14 27.20
CA GLY A 417 -27.39 -27.89 27.20
C GLY A 417 -27.12 -28.80 26.00
N CYS A 418 -27.98 -28.79 24.98
CA CYS A 418 -27.75 -29.49 23.72
C CYS A 418 -26.93 -28.66 22.73
N ALA A 419 -26.48 -29.28 21.65
CA ALA A 419 -25.87 -28.57 20.53
C ALA A 419 -26.57 -28.94 19.21
N SER A 420 -26.61 -27.99 18.29
CA SER A 420 -27.00 -28.17 16.90
C SER A 420 -25.83 -28.74 16.10
N VAL A 421 -26.13 -29.54 15.09
CA VAL A 421 -25.10 -30.15 14.23
C VAL A 421 -25.07 -29.44 12.89
N LEU A 422 -23.89 -28.95 12.53
CA LEU A 422 -23.59 -28.38 11.23
C LEU A 422 -22.93 -29.45 10.37
N ASP A 423 -23.67 -30.02 9.43
CA ASP A 423 -23.14 -30.90 8.40
C ASP A 423 -22.47 -30.04 7.31
N PHE A 424 -21.18 -30.25 7.07
CA PHE A 424 -20.43 -29.52 6.04
C PHE A 424 -20.67 -30.09 4.64
N GLY A 425 -21.26 -31.27 4.51
CA GLY A 425 -21.58 -31.91 3.23
C GLY A 425 -20.40 -32.65 2.58
N ASP A 426 -19.25 -32.74 3.25
CA ASP A 426 -18.05 -33.49 2.82
C ASP A 426 -17.80 -34.75 3.66
N GLY A 427 -18.78 -35.15 4.48
CA GLY A 427 -18.68 -36.25 5.42
C GLY A 427 -18.20 -35.85 6.82
N THR A 428 -17.84 -34.57 7.02
CA THR A 428 -17.49 -34.01 8.33
C THR A 428 -18.59 -33.10 8.88
N SER A 429 -18.59 -32.89 10.20
CA SER A 429 -19.58 -32.05 10.88
C SER A 429 -18.98 -31.23 12.01
N GLY A 430 -19.56 -30.06 12.26
CA GLY A 430 -19.29 -29.20 13.40
C GLY A 430 -20.44 -29.20 14.40
N THR A 431 -20.16 -28.72 15.61
CA THR A 431 -21.12 -28.60 16.70
C THR A 431 -21.33 -27.13 17.02
N VAL A 432 -22.58 -26.68 17.02
CA VAL A 432 -23.01 -25.34 17.43
C VAL A 432 -23.72 -25.46 18.76
N ASP A 433 -23.10 -25.00 19.84
CA ASP A 433 -23.71 -25.05 21.17
C ASP A 433 -25.04 -24.27 21.18
N LEU A 434 -26.06 -24.82 21.84
CA LEU A 434 -27.26 -24.04 22.15
C LEU A 434 -27.05 -23.30 23.47
N PRO A 435 -27.68 -22.13 23.63
CA PRO A 435 -27.59 -21.37 24.87
C PRO A 435 -28.16 -22.19 26.03
N ALA A 436 -27.44 -22.21 27.16
CA ALA A 436 -27.78 -22.98 28.36
C ALA A 436 -29.10 -22.58 29.04
N SER A 437 -29.70 -21.46 28.64
CA SER A 437 -30.98 -20.97 29.15
C SER A 437 -32.07 -21.23 28.11
N VAL A 438 -33.18 -21.81 28.54
CA VAL A 438 -34.42 -21.99 27.75
C VAL A 438 -34.89 -20.61 27.26
N GLY A 439 -34.96 -20.44 25.93
CA GLY A 439 -35.36 -19.21 25.24
C GLY A 439 -34.20 -18.28 24.88
N GLY A 440 -32.97 -18.68 25.19
CA GLY A 440 -31.76 -17.98 24.79
C GLY A 440 -31.52 -18.10 23.29
N TRP A 441 -30.92 -17.06 22.72
CA TRP A 441 -30.32 -17.08 21.38
C TRP A 441 -28.80 -17.06 21.53
N LEU A 442 -28.08 -17.81 20.68
CA LEU A 442 -26.62 -17.77 20.59
C LEU A 442 -26.24 -17.46 19.15
N GLU A 443 -25.42 -16.42 18.97
CA GLU A 443 -24.72 -16.23 17.72
C GLU A 443 -23.57 -17.24 17.63
N TYR A 444 -23.47 -17.92 16.50
CA TYR A 444 -22.36 -18.83 16.25
C TYR A 444 -21.58 -18.38 15.03
N SER A 445 -20.30 -18.74 15.02
CA SER A 445 -19.42 -18.60 13.88
C SER A 445 -18.47 -19.80 13.89
N ILE A 446 -18.61 -20.68 12.91
CA ILE A 446 -17.76 -21.85 12.71
C ILE A 446 -17.06 -21.68 11.37
N THR A 447 -15.77 -21.99 11.32
CA THR A 447 -15.02 -22.07 10.06
C THR A 447 -14.77 -23.53 9.70
N HIS A 448 -14.84 -23.85 8.40
CA HIS A 448 -14.45 -25.15 7.85
C HIS A 448 -13.64 -24.95 6.58
N THR A 449 -12.66 -25.81 6.33
CA THR A 449 -11.82 -25.72 5.13
C THR A 449 -12.03 -26.92 4.23
N TYR A 450 -12.65 -26.68 3.08
CA TYR A 450 -12.83 -27.70 2.05
C TYR A 450 -11.54 -27.84 1.25
N THR A 451 -10.92 -29.03 1.32
CA THR A 451 -9.64 -29.34 0.66
C THR A 451 -9.81 -30.07 -0.67
N THR A 452 -11.02 -30.52 -0.99
CA THR A 452 -11.36 -31.17 -2.26
C THR A 452 -12.28 -30.28 -3.09
N ALA A 453 -12.12 -30.32 -4.41
CA ALA A 453 -13.04 -29.66 -5.32
C ALA A 453 -14.36 -30.45 -5.40
N GLY A 454 -15.49 -29.75 -5.46
CA GLY A 454 -16.81 -30.35 -5.46
C GLY A 454 -17.92 -29.36 -5.08
N GLY A 455 -19.16 -29.79 -5.27
CA GLY A 455 -20.33 -29.11 -4.73
C GLY A 455 -20.74 -29.74 -3.41
N PHE A 456 -20.62 -28.99 -2.31
CA PHE A 456 -20.94 -29.47 -0.97
C PHE A 456 -22.23 -28.85 -0.48
N LYS A 457 -23.21 -29.70 -0.11
CA LYS A 457 -24.46 -29.24 0.48
C LYS A 457 -24.32 -29.21 2.00
N THR A 458 -24.10 -28.02 2.53
CA THR A 458 -24.06 -27.81 3.98
C THR A 458 -25.48 -27.67 4.52
N THR A 459 -25.74 -28.23 5.71
CA THR A 459 -27.03 -28.12 6.39
C THR A 459 -26.82 -27.97 7.89
N LEU A 460 -27.46 -26.97 8.49
CA LEU A 460 -27.56 -26.86 9.94
C LEU A 460 -28.85 -27.54 10.42
N TYR A 461 -28.70 -28.50 11.32
CA TYR A 461 -29.79 -29.22 11.98
C TYR A 461 -29.92 -28.77 13.43
N GLN A 462 -31.15 -28.63 13.90
CA GLN A 462 -31.42 -28.28 15.29
C GLN A 462 -31.26 -29.53 16.18
N GLY A 463 -30.31 -29.52 17.13
CA GLY A 463 -30.03 -30.67 18.02
C GLY A 463 -29.03 -31.72 17.47
N GLY A 464 -29.02 -32.91 18.11
CA GLY A 464 -28.05 -33.99 17.84
C GLY A 464 -28.22 -34.70 16.49
N ALA A 465 -27.13 -35.28 15.96
CA ALA A 465 -27.05 -35.83 14.61
C ALA A 465 -28.05 -36.99 14.34
N GLY A 466 -28.96 -36.80 13.38
CA GLY A 466 -29.90 -37.81 12.89
C GLY A 466 -30.98 -37.21 11.97
N VAL A 467 -31.44 -37.97 10.97
CA VAL A 467 -32.32 -37.51 9.86
C VAL A 467 -33.74 -37.06 10.25
N SER A 468 -34.11 -37.08 11.54
CA SER A 468 -35.43 -36.64 11.99
C SER A 468 -35.46 -35.21 12.56
N GLN A 469 -34.33 -34.51 12.59
CA GLN A 469 -34.28 -33.18 13.21
C GLN A 469 -34.73 -32.05 12.25
N PRO A 470 -35.39 -31.00 12.75
CA PRO A 470 -35.75 -29.82 11.97
C PRO A 470 -34.50 -29.14 11.35
N LYS A 471 -34.64 -28.70 10.10
CA LYS A 471 -33.59 -27.97 9.38
C LYS A 471 -33.68 -26.49 9.69
N VAL A 472 -32.57 -25.91 10.14
CA VAL A 472 -32.43 -24.48 10.39
C VAL A 472 -32.16 -23.75 9.06
N GLY A 473 -31.23 -24.28 8.27
CA GLY A 473 -30.91 -23.74 6.94
C GLY A 473 -29.93 -24.63 6.19
N SER A 474 -29.80 -24.40 4.88
CA SER A 474 -28.86 -25.11 4.03
C SER A 474 -28.33 -24.20 2.93
N ALA A 475 -27.09 -24.44 2.49
CA ALA A 475 -26.47 -23.76 1.38
C ALA A 475 -25.63 -24.74 0.55
N THR A 476 -25.31 -24.35 -0.68
CA THR A 476 -24.37 -25.09 -1.52
C THR A 476 -23.07 -24.31 -1.61
N ILE A 477 -21.96 -24.96 -1.24
CA ILE A 477 -20.60 -24.46 -1.44
C ILE A 477 -20.05 -25.06 -2.73
N VAL A 478 -19.58 -24.21 -3.63
CA VAL A 478 -18.90 -24.65 -4.85
C VAL A 478 -17.40 -24.45 -4.71
N VAL A 479 -16.66 -25.54 -4.50
CA VAL A 479 -15.20 -25.52 -4.46
C VAL A 479 -14.68 -25.99 -5.81
N SER A 480 -13.96 -25.12 -6.49
CA SER A 480 -13.28 -25.47 -7.73
C SER A 480 -11.83 -25.84 -7.43
N VAL A 481 -11.19 -26.58 -8.33
CA VAL A 481 -9.72 -26.56 -8.37
C VAL A 481 -9.29 -25.14 -8.72
N GLY A 482 -8.27 -24.62 -8.03
CA GLY A 482 -7.66 -23.37 -8.47
C GLY A 482 -7.14 -23.53 -9.89
N THR A 483 -7.32 -22.52 -10.73
CA THR A 483 -6.59 -22.51 -12.01
C THR A 483 -5.11 -22.39 -11.64
N PRO A 484 -4.27 -23.37 -11.98
CA PRO A 484 -2.87 -23.32 -11.61
C PRO A 484 -2.24 -22.08 -12.25
N SER A 485 -1.63 -21.23 -11.42
CA SER A 485 -0.82 -20.11 -11.90
C SER A 485 0.64 -20.47 -11.76
N PHE A 486 1.48 -20.02 -12.70
CA PHE A 486 2.92 -20.23 -12.66
C PHE A 486 3.62 -18.93 -13.08
N SER A 487 4.52 -18.43 -12.23
CA SER A 487 5.23 -17.16 -12.45
C SER A 487 6.71 -17.27 -12.10
N ALA A 488 7.51 -16.41 -12.72
CA ALA A 488 8.95 -16.29 -12.53
C ALA A 488 9.32 -14.82 -12.28
N ILE A 489 10.15 -14.55 -11.27
CA ILE A 489 10.59 -13.20 -10.90
C ILE A 489 12.08 -13.21 -10.50
N PRO A 490 12.94 -12.40 -11.15
CA PRO A 490 12.69 -11.68 -12.40
C PRO A 490 12.53 -12.64 -13.59
N ALA A 491 11.64 -12.32 -14.54
CA ALA A 491 11.47 -13.11 -15.77
C ALA A 491 12.52 -12.77 -16.85
N SER A 492 13.40 -11.80 -16.60
CA SER A 492 14.50 -11.45 -17.50
C SER A 492 15.65 -10.77 -16.77
N GLY A 493 16.87 -10.94 -17.27
CA GLY A 493 18.05 -10.27 -16.74
C GLY A 493 19.36 -10.91 -17.21
N PRO A 494 20.52 -10.38 -16.82
CA PRO A 494 21.82 -10.88 -17.26
C PRO A 494 22.15 -12.24 -16.64
N SER A 495 22.87 -13.08 -17.38
CA SER A 495 23.48 -14.32 -16.88
C SER A 495 24.65 -14.01 -15.93
N PRO A 496 24.78 -14.70 -14.79
CA PRO A 496 23.84 -15.68 -14.24
C PRO A 496 22.59 -15.00 -13.65
N LEU A 497 21.39 -15.46 -14.05
CA LEU A 497 20.12 -14.91 -13.58
C LEU A 497 19.49 -15.81 -12.53
N ALA A 498 19.46 -15.35 -11.27
CA ALA A 498 18.69 -15.99 -10.21
C ALA A 498 17.20 -15.63 -10.34
N VAL A 499 16.35 -16.64 -10.49
CA VAL A 499 14.91 -16.50 -10.73
C VAL A 499 14.13 -17.23 -9.63
N GLY A 500 13.25 -16.51 -8.95
CA GLY A 500 12.27 -17.08 -8.03
C GLY A 500 11.03 -17.56 -8.80
N PHE A 501 10.62 -18.79 -8.57
CA PHE A 501 9.40 -19.37 -9.12
C PHE A 501 8.29 -19.40 -8.07
N SER A 502 7.05 -19.19 -8.52
CA SER A 502 5.86 -19.30 -7.66
C SER A 502 4.74 -20.02 -8.40
N ALA A 503 4.04 -20.90 -7.69
CA ALA A 503 2.90 -21.63 -8.22
C ALA A 503 1.74 -21.60 -7.23
N THR A 504 0.55 -21.23 -7.70
CA THR A 504 -0.67 -21.20 -6.86
C THR A 504 -1.79 -21.99 -7.51
N GLY A 505 -2.87 -22.26 -6.77
CA GLY A 505 -4.00 -23.04 -7.28
C GLY A 505 -3.76 -24.55 -7.38
N LEU A 506 -2.72 -25.07 -6.73
CA LEU A 506 -2.38 -26.50 -6.75
C LEU A 506 -3.13 -27.25 -5.64
N SER A 507 -3.64 -28.45 -5.96
CA SER A 507 -4.19 -29.37 -4.96
C SER A 507 -3.11 -29.77 -3.93
N PRO A 508 -3.33 -29.63 -2.61
CA PRO A 508 -2.33 -29.93 -1.59
C PRO A 508 -1.79 -31.36 -1.61
N SER A 509 -2.61 -32.33 -2.01
CA SER A 509 -2.26 -33.76 -2.12
C SER A 509 -1.70 -34.14 -3.50
N GLY A 510 -1.69 -33.21 -4.45
CA GLY A 510 -1.14 -33.43 -5.79
C GLY A 510 0.39 -33.49 -5.79
N LEU A 511 0.95 -34.19 -6.78
CA LEU A 511 2.37 -34.33 -7.00
C LEU A 511 2.75 -33.54 -8.26
N TYR A 512 3.71 -32.63 -8.13
CA TYR A 512 4.06 -31.64 -9.16
C TYR A 512 5.56 -31.58 -9.38
N GLY A 513 5.96 -30.87 -10.44
CA GLY A 513 7.36 -30.48 -10.63
C GLY A 513 7.54 -29.26 -11.51
N ILE A 514 8.71 -28.62 -11.41
CA ILE A 514 9.14 -27.56 -12.32
C ILE A 514 10.24 -28.09 -13.24
N ASN A 515 10.05 -27.93 -14.54
CA ASN A 515 11.09 -28.07 -15.55
C ASN A 515 11.60 -26.68 -15.93
N TYR A 516 12.86 -26.35 -15.59
CA TYR A 516 13.45 -25.03 -15.86
C TYR A 516 13.82 -24.81 -17.32
N ALA A 517 13.77 -25.86 -18.15
CA ALA A 517 14.07 -25.85 -19.59
C ALA A 517 15.53 -25.51 -19.98
N ASP A 518 16.47 -25.54 -19.03
CA ASP A 518 17.91 -25.33 -19.26
C ASP A 518 18.74 -26.63 -19.16
N GLY A 519 18.07 -27.79 -19.08
CA GLY A 519 18.70 -29.10 -18.93
C GLY A 519 18.94 -29.53 -17.48
N THR A 520 18.63 -28.69 -16.49
CA THR A 520 18.66 -29.11 -15.08
C THR A 520 17.56 -30.10 -14.74
N ALA A 521 17.80 -30.92 -13.71
CA ALA A 521 16.85 -31.95 -13.29
C ALA A 521 15.53 -31.33 -12.78
N ILE A 522 14.41 -31.97 -13.12
CA ILE A 522 13.07 -31.53 -12.70
C ILE A 522 12.97 -31.49 -11.18
N ALA A 523 12.64 -30.32 -10.64
CA ALA A 523 12.39 -30.09 -9.23
C ALA A 523 11.00 -30.59 -8.84
N ARG A 524 10.90 -31.70 -8.09
CA ARG A 524 9.61 -32.30 -7.67
C ARG A 524 9.15 -31.84 -6.29
N PHE A 525 7.84 -31.65 -6.11
CA PHE A 525 7.23 -31.23 -4.84
C PHE A 525 5.76 -31.68 -4.73
N THR A 526 5.22 -31.65 -3.52
CA THR A 526 3.78 -31.83 -3.25
C THR A 526 3.07 -30.47 -3.25
N GLY A 527 1.77 -30.41 -3.56
CA GLY A 527 1.05 -29.14 -3.57
C GLY A 527 1.07 -28.40 -2.23
N SER A 528 1.18 -29.11 -1.11
CA SER A 528 1.38 -28.52 0.22
C SER A 528 2.73 -27.81 0.39
N ALA A 529 3.75 -28.22 -0.37
CA ALA A 529 5.09 -27.64 -0.42
C ALA A 529 5.30 -26.77 -1.69
N ALA A 530 4.20 -26.27 -2.28
CA ALA A 530 4.26 -25.49 -3.50
C ALA A 530 5.14 -24.23 -3.35
N PRO A 531 5.88 -23.85 -4.40
CA PRO A 531 6.65 -22.60 -4.44
C PRO A 531 5.83 -21.37 -4.04
N GLY A 532 6.19 -20.73 -2.92
CA GLY A 532 5.51 -19.55 -2.38
C GLY A 532 4.86 -19.72 -0.99
N THR A 533 4.70 -20.95 -0.47
CA THR A 533 4.18 -21.18 0.90
C THR A 533 5.28 -21.34 1.96
N GLN A 534 6.51 -21.70 1.58
CA GLN A 534 7.72 -21.69 2.43
C GLN A 534 8.96 -21.39 1.57
N SER A 535 9.58 -20.21 1.73
CA SER A 535 10.81 -19.75 1.04
C SER A 535 10.72 -19.68 -0.51
N PRO A 536 11.31 -18.67 -1.18
CA PRO A 536 11.28 -18.60 -2.64
C PRO A 536 12.04 -19.79 -3.24
N TRP A 537 11.38 -20.59 -4.08
CA TRP A 537 12.06 -21.60 -4.89
C TRP A 537 12.86 -20.87 -5.96
N THR A 538 14.16 -20.77 -5.76
CA THR A 538 15.06 -20.08 -6.68
C THR A 538 15.78 -21.08 -7.57
N HIS A 539 15.98 -20.68 -8.83
CA HIS A 539 16.83 -21.37 -9.78
C HIS A 539 17.71 -20.35 -10.49
N THR A 540 18.99 -20.68 -10.71
CA THR A 540 19.94 -19.78 -11.36
C THR A 540 20.22 -20.28 -12.77
N TYR A 541 19.82 -19.49 -13.77
CA TYR A 541 20.18 -19.72 -15.14
C TYR A 541 21.58 -19.17 -15.41
N SER A 542 22.55 -20.07 -15.61
CA SER A 542 23.96 -19.73 -15.77
C SER A 542 24.38 -19.44 -17.21
N THR A 543 23.49 -19.65 -18.19
CA THR A 543 23.75 -19.40 -19.61
C THR A 543 22.71 -18.44 -20.19
N PRO A 544 23.11 -17.52 -21.09
CA PRO A 544 22.17 -16.71 -21.85
C PRO A 544 21.27 -17.57 -22.74
N GLY A 545 19.99 -17.21 -22.82
CA GLY A 545 18.98 -17.96 -23.59
C GLY A 545 17.56 -17.61 -23.21
N THR A 546 16.61 -18.07 -24.01
CA THR A 546 15.18 -18.02 -23.69
C THR A 546 14.74 -19.41 -23.25
N PHE A 547 14.33 -19.52 -22.00
CA PHE A 547 13.91 -20.77 -21.37
C PHE A 547 12.41 -20.73 -21.11
N SER A 548 11.66 -21.72 -21.61
CA SER A 548 10.23 -21.84 -21.34
C SER A 548 10.03 -22.76 -20.14
N ALA A 549 10.20 -22.24 -18.92
CA ALA A 549 9.99 -23.02 -17.71
C ALA A 549 8.54 -23.53 -17.64
N GLN A 550 8.35 -24.78 -17.21
CA GLN A 550 7.06 -25.47 -17.20
C GLN A 550 6.71 -25.98 -15.81
N LEU A 551 5.46 -25.77 -15.41
CA LEU A 551 4.86 -26.43 -14.26
C LEU A 551 4.16 -27.71 -14.70
N LEU A 552 4.51 -28.81 -14.05
CA LEU A 552 4.08 -30.16 -14.38
C LEU A 552 3.18 -30.72 -13.29
N SER A 553 2.09 -31.41 -13.66
CA SER A 553 1.29 -32.24 -12.76
C SER A 553 1.44 -33.73 -13.08
N TYR A 554 1.54 -34.55 -12.04
CA TYR A 554 1.56 -36.01 -12.14
C TYR A 554 0.23 -36.58 -11.64
N GLN A 555 -0.29 -37.60 -12.32
CA GLN A 555 -1.48 -38.32 -11.85
C GLN A 555 -1.12 -39.09 -10.56
N ALA A 556 -1.86 -38.82 -9.48
CA ALA A 556 -1.72 -39.58 -8.24
C ALA A 556 -2.34 -40.96 -8.44
N SER A 557 -1.56 -41.95 -8.89
CA SER A 557 -2.03 -43.33 -8.81
C SER A 557 -2.00 -43.76 -7.35
N THR A 558 -3.17 -43.96 -6.78
CA THR A 558 -3.35 -44.66 -5.50
C THR A 558 -2.67 -46.03 -5.55
N SER A 559 -1.89 -46.33 -4.50
CA SER A 559 -1.25 -47.62 -4.17
C SER A 559 -0.13 -48.14 -5.09
N GLY A 560 1.11 -48.22 -4.55
CA GLY A 560 2.01 -49.33 -4.86
C GLY A 560 3.22 -49.11 -5.79
N CYS A 561 3.58 -47.90 -6.21
CA CYS A 561 4.75 -47.72 -7.09
C CYS A 561 6.07 -47.57 -6.33
N GLN A 562 6.82 -48.66 -6.11
CA GLN A 562 8.27 -48.59 -5.84
C GLN A 562 9.03 -48.66 -7.17
N GLY A 563 9.57 -47.52 -7.63
CA GLY A 563 10.73 -47.51 -8.52
C GLY A 563 10.58 -46.85 -9.90
N SER A 564 9.42 -46.87 -10.57
CA SER A 564 9.23 -46.17 -11.86
C SER A 564 7.77 -46.19 -12.31
N CYS A 565 7.02 -45.14 -11.99
CA CYS A 565 5.71 -44.90 -12.62
C CYS A 565 5.85 -43.72 -13.58
N ALA A 566 6.26 -44.05 -14.81
CA ALA A 566 6.34 -43.14 -15.95
C ALA A 566 4.93 -42.86 -16.48
N SER A 567 4.18 -42.03 -15.76
CA SER A 567 3.11 -41.27 -16.41
C SER A 567 3.74 -40.01 -17.00
N THR A 568 3.47 -39.73 -18.27
CA THR A 568 3.91 -38.51 -18.92
C THR A 568 3.30 -37.33 -18.15
N PRO A 569 4.11 -36.43 -17.55
CA PRO A 569 3.57 -35.30 -16.81
C PRO A 569 2.73 -34.42 -17.73
N THR A 570 1.64 -33.89 -17.21
CA THR A 570 0.84 -32.88 -17.93
C THR A 570 1.40 -31.49 -17.63
N VAL A 571 1.66 -30.70 -18.66
CA VAL A 571 2.03 -29.28 -18.50
C VAL A 571 0.78 -28.50 -18.10
N ILE A 572 0.81 -27.89 -16.93
CA ILE A 572 -0.32 -27.12 -16.36
C ILE A 572 -0.01 -25.63 -16.21
N GLY A 573 1.20 -25.19 -16.56
CA GLY A 573 1.60 -23.78 -16.61
C GLY A 573 2.94 -23.60 -17.32
N THR A 574 3.14 -22.45 -17.95
CA THR A 574 4.40 -22.10 -18.63
C THR A 574 4.73 -20.64 -18.41
N VAL A 575 6.01 -20.32 -18.14
CA VAL A 575 6.50 -18.94 -18.03
C VAL A 575 7.83 -18.80 -18.78
N PRO A 576 7.99 -17.79 -19.65
CA PRO A 576 9.26 -17.54 -20.31
C PRO A 576 10.25 -16.84 -19.35
N VAL A 577 11.52 -17.26 -19.41
CA VAL A 577 12.64 -16.61 -18.73
C VAL A 577 13.68 -16.22 -19.80
N ASN A 578 13.97 -14.91 -19.89
CA ASN A 578 14.89 -14.36 -20.88
C ASN A 578 16.21 -13.94 -20.21
N VAL A 579 17.24 -14.77 -20.39
CA VAL A 579 18.55 -14.54 -19.80
C VAL A 579 19.43 -13.89 -20.87
N SER A 580 19.76 -12.62 -20.67
CA SER A 580 20.65 -11.85 -21.54
C SER A 580 22.11 -12.07 -21.16
N GLY A 581 23.03 -11.83 -22.09
CA GLY A 581 24.47 -11.92 -21.84
C GLY A 581 25.18 -12.69 -22.92
N THR A 582 26.51 -12.69 -22.84
CA THR A 582 27.37 -13.43 -23.77
C THR A 582 27.75 -14.76 -23.11
N PRO A 583 27.61 -15.93 -23.77
CA PRO A 583 27.90 -17.22 -23.15
C PRO A 583 29.31 -17.27 -22.57
N ALA A 584 29.42 -17.57 -21.28
CA ALA A 584 30.71 -17.82 -20.63
C ALA A 584 31.31 -19.10 -21.23
N GLY A 585 32.39 -18.95 -22.00
CA GLY A 585 33.09 -20.04 -22.69
C GLY A 585 33.40 -19.80 -24.17
N SER A 586 33.05 -18.64 -24.72
CA SER A 586 33.35 -18.26 -26.11
C SER A 586 34.37 -17.12 -26.13
N ALA A 587 35.44 -17.25 -26.92
CA ALA A 587 36.43 -16.20 -27.15
C ALA A 587 35.77 -14.84 -27.42
N ALA A 588 36.16 -13.80 -26.69
CA ALA A 588 35.56 -12.48 -26.85
C ALA A 588 36.08 -11.83 -28.13
N LEU A 589 35.29 -11.91 -29.20
CA LEU A 589 35.43 -11.03 -30.36
C LEU A 589 34.71 -9.72 -30.03
N SER A 590 35.46 -8.66 -29.72
CA SER A 590 34.93 -7.30 -29.59
C SER A 590 35.26 -6.48 -30.83
N VAL A 591 34.51 -5.39 -31.04
CA VAL A 591 34.61 -4.58 -32.26
C VAL A 591 34.46 -3.09 -31.96
N TYR A 592 35.26 -2.24 -32.59
CA TYR A 592 35.14 -0.79 -32.52
C TYR A 592 35.58 -0.10 -33.83
N PRO A 593 34.81 0.89 -34.33
CA PRO A 593 33.47 1.26 -33.87
C PRO A 593 32.43 0.20 -34.25
N THR A 594 31.36 0.07 -33.46
CA THR A 594 30.21 -0.83 -33.77
C THR A 594 29.28 -0.23 -34.84
N SER A 595 29.49 1.02 -35.24
CA SER A 595 28.75 1.67 -36.32
C SER A 595 29.55 2.78 -37.01
N GLY A 596 29.14 3.16 -38.22
CA GLY A 596 29.74 4.26 -38.98
C GLY A 596 29.09 4.50 -40.34
N VAL A 597 29.64 5.40 -41.14
CA VAL A 597 29.20 5.67 -42.52
C VAL A 597 30.16 4.98 -43.49
N ALA A 598 29.64 4.31 -44.52
CA ALA A 598 30.48 3.66 -45.51
C ALA A 598 31.31 4.67 -46.33
N PRO A 599 32.62 4.43 -46.56
CA PRO A 599 33.41 3.32 -46.01
C PRO A 599 33.82 3.56 -44.55
N VAL A 600 33.62 2.58 -43.68
CA VAL A 600 34.06 2.63 -42.27
C VAL A 600 35.13 1.59 -42.00
N ASN A 601 36.26 2.01 -41.42
CA ASN A 601 37.29 1.10 -40.94
C ASN A 601 36.97 0.68 -39.49
N VAL A 602 37.05 -0.61 -39.23
CA VAL A 602 36.61 -1.24 -37.99
C VAL A 602 37.69 -2.18 -37.48
N SER A 603 38.06 -2.05 -36.20
CA SER A 603 39.01 -2.92 -35.52
C SER A 603 38.28 -4.01 -34.74
N PHE A 604 38.68 -5.25 -34.96
CA PHE A 604 38.21 -6.45 -34.28
C PHE A 604 39.28 -6.93 -33.33
N THR A 605 38.91 -7.06 -32.06
CA THR A 605 39.79 -7.60 -31.02
C THR A 605 39.32 -9.01 -30.66
N ALA A 606 40.17 -10.00 -30.90
CA ALA A 606 39.90 -11.39 -30.54
C ALA A 606 40.75 -11.80 -29.33
N ASN A 607 40.07 -12.08 -28.22
CA ASN A 607 40.67 -12.64 -27.01
C ASN A 607 40.51 -14.17 -27.01
N ILE A 608 41.60 -14.88 -27.31
CA ILE A 608 41.64 -16.34 -27.41
C ILE A 608 42.46 -16.94 -26.26
N SER A 609 41.96 -18.03 -25.67
CA SER A 609 42.68 -18.80 -24.64
C SER A 609 44.02 -19.32 -25.22
N PRO A 610 45.11 -19.40 -24.42
CA PRO A 610 46.43 -19.82 -24.90
C PRO A 610 46.45 -21.32 -25.23
N THR A 611 45.86 -21.67 -26.35
CA THR A 611 45.94 -22.99 -26.98
C THR A 611 46.41 -22.81 -28.40
N SER A 612 47.43 -23.56 -28.80
CA SER A 612 47.92 -23.59 -30.17
C SER A 612 46.80 -23.95 -31.15
N GLY A 613 46.59 -23.16 -32.20
CA GLY A 613 45.57 -23.43 -33.22
C GLY A 613 45.33 -22.25 -34.16
N THR A 614 44.84 -22.55 -35.37
CA THR A 614 44.40 -21.54 -36.33
C THR A 614 42.99 -21.07 -35.98
N HIS A 615 42.73 -19.78 -36.16
CA HIS A 615 41.41 -19.14 -36.02
C HIS A 615 41.11 -18.32 -37.27
N SER A 616 39.85 -17.98 -37.48
CA SER A 616 39.43 -17.12 -38.59
C SER A 616 38.30 -16.18 -38.19
N ILE A 617 38.29 -14.96 -38.73
CA ILE A 617 37.15 -14.04 -38.66
C ILE A 617 36.54 -13.89 -40.05
N ASN A 618 35.26 -14.22 -40.17
CA ASN A 618 34.44 -13.85 -41.32
C ASN A 618 33.68 -12.56 -40.98
N PHE A 619 33.85 -11.48 -41.74
CA PHE A 619 33.28 -10.17 -41.43
C PHE A 619 31.79 -10.04 -41.80
N GLY A 620 31.22 -10.98 -42.54
CA GLY A 620 29.79 -11.03 -42.85
C GLY A 620 29.32 -10.14 -44.01
N ASP A 621 30.23 -9.44 -44.70
CA ASP A 621 29.95 -8.61 -45.88
C ASP A 621 30.31 -9.30 -47.22
N GLY A 622 30.74 -10.57 -47.16
CA GLY A 622 31.17 -11.34 -48.32
C GLY A 622 32.66 -11.22 -48.66
N SER A 623 33.45 -10.43 -47.91
CA SER A 623 34.90 -10.41 -48.06
C SER A 623 35.53 -11.75 -47.65
N PRO A 624 36.75 -12.08 -48.13
CA PRO A 624 37.49 -13.24 -47.63
C PRO A 624 37.67 -13.17 -46.12
N ALA A 625 37.51 -14.32 -45.44
CA ALA A 625 37.78 -14.42 -44.01
C ALA A 625 39.28 -14.27 -43.72
N GLN A 626 39.63 -13.61 -42.63
CA GLN A 626 41.02 -13.44 -42.21
C GLN A 626 41.42 -14.51 -41.20
N THR A 627 42.48 -15.26 -41.50
CA THR A 627 43.02 -16.31 -40.63
C THR A 627 44.19 -15.80 -39.79
N PHE A 628 44.27 -16.19 -38.52
CA PHE A 628 45.36 -15.87 -37.60
C PHE A 628 45.58 -17.00 -36.60
N GLY A 629 46.75 -17.08 -35.99
CA GLY A 629 47.11 -18.13 -35.03
C GLY A 629 48.62 -18.27 -34.88
N CYS A 630 49.06 -19.18 -34.01
CA CYS A 630 50.47 -19.51 -33.82
C CYS A 630 50.75 -20.98 -34.15
N ALA A 631 52.00 -21.30 -34.47
CA ALA A 631 52.45 -22.66 -34.70
C ALA A 631 52.45 -23.48 -33.40
N THR A 632 52.26 -24.79 -33.54
CA THR A 632 52.29 -25.75 -32.42
C THR A 632 53.63 -25.68 -31.69
N GLY A 633 53.62 -25.40 -30.38
CA GLY A 633 54.83 -25.32 -29.55
C GLY A 633 55.41 -23.91 -29.33
N SER A 634 54.74 -22.85 -29.78
CA SER A 634 55.12 -21.45 -29.49
C SER A 634 54.24 -20.83 -28.39
N THR A 635 54.76 -19.84 -27.65
CA THR A 635 53.95 -18.97 -26.79
C THR A 635 53.01 -18.14 -27.67
N CYS A 636 51.71 -18.39 -27.57
CA CYS A 636 50.69 -17.78 -28.43
C CYS A 636 50.28 -16.40 -27.87
N ALA A 637 50.19 -15.37 -28.71
CA ALA A 637 49.51 -14.15 -28.34
C ALA A 637 48.04 -14.48 -28.01
N THR A 638 47.57 -14.05 -26.84
CA THR A 638 46.19 -14.25 -26.37
C THR A 638 45.24 -13.17 -26.89
N HIS A 639 45.80 -12.08 -27.45
CA HIS A 639 45.07 -10.91 -27.93
C HIS A 639 45.49 -10.59 -29.37
N TRP A 640 44.52 -10.53 -30.28
CA TRP A 640 44.74 -10.22 -31.69
C TRP A 640 43.87 -9.05 -32.13
N GLN A 641 44.46 -8.07 -32.79
CA GLN A 641 43.73 -6.97 -33.43
C GLN A 641 43.76 -7.12 -34.96
N ILE A 642 42.58 -7.09 -35.56
CA ILE A 642 42.35 -7.25 -36.99
C ILE A 642 41.51 -6.09 -37.50
N ASN A 643 41.96 -5.37 -38.52
CA ASN A 643 41.21 -4.25 -39.09
C ASN A 643 40.50 -4.68 -40.39
N HIS A 644 39.26 -4.24 -40.58
CA HIS A 644 38.46 -4.47 -41.78
C HIS A 644 37.68 -3.22 -42.17
N THR A 645 37.51 -2.98 -43.47
CA THR A 645 36.75 -1.82 -43.98
C THR A 645 35.46 -2.28 -44.64
N TYR A 646 34.32 -1.83 -44.11
CA TYR A 646 33.02 -2.06 -44.73
C TYR A 646 32.74 -0.97 -45.75
N ALA A 647 32.78 -1.34 -47.03
CA ALA A 647 32.65 -0.40 -48.15
C ALA A 647 31.20 0.01 -48.46
N THR A 648 30.20 -0.71 -47.96
CA THR A 648 28.78 -0.47 -48.23
C THR A 648 27.96 -0.39 -46.94
N GLY A 649 26.83 0.30 -46.99
CA GLY A 649 25.89 0.33 -45.88
C GLY A 649 25.18 -1.01 -45.68
N GLY A 650 24.99 -1.42 -44.44
CA GLY A 650 24.38 -2.68 -44.05
C GLY A 650 24.64 -3.02 -42.57
N THR A 651 23.95 -4.02 -42.06
CA THR A 651 24.27 -4.63 -40.76
C THR A 651 25.01 -5.94 -41.00
N PHE A 652 26.25 -6.01 -40.58
CA PHE A 652 27.15 -7.15 -40.81
C PHE A 652 27.45 -7.85 -39.48
N VAL A 653 27.43 -9.18 -39.50
CA VAL A 653 27.75 -10.01 -38.32
C VAL A 653 29.09 -10.68 -38.57
N ALA A 654 30.13 -10.18 -37.92
CA ALA A 654 31.44 -10.81 -37.91
C ALA A 654 31.42 -12.03 -36.99
N ARG A 655 32.00 -13.15 -37.44
CA ARG A 655 32.04 -14.42 -36.71
C ARG A 655 33.49 -14.91 -36.58
N LEU A 656 33.92 -15.15 -35.35
CA LEU A 656 35.20 -15.79 -35.03
C LEU A 656 34.99 -17.31 -34.93
N SER A 657 35.82 -18.08 -35.63
CA SER A 657 35.78 -19.55 -35.63
C SER A 657 37.16 -20.15 -35.37
N THR A 658 37.22 -21.32 -34.74
CA THR A 658 38.44 -22.14 -34.64
C THR A 658 38.79 -22.79 -35.98
N GLY A 659 39.99 -23.36 -36.09
CA GLY A 659 40.45 -24.09 -37.27
C GLY A 659 39.64 -25.37 -37.58
N SER A 660 38.85 -25.86 -36.61
CA SER A 660 37.87 -26.94 -36.84
C SER A 660 36.53 -26.44 -37.41
N GLY A 661 36.39 -25.12 -37.63
CA GLY A 661 35.17 -24.50 -38.15
C GLY A 661 34.12 -24.17 -37.08
N SER A 662 34.36 -24.48 -35.81
CA SER A 662 33.43 -24.16 -34.71
C SER A 662 33.45 -22.65 -34.44
N GLN A 663 32.27 -22.02 -34.48
CA GLN A 663 32.14 -20.62 -34.12
C GLN A 663 32.35 -20.44 -32.62
N VAL A 664 33.26 -19.54 -32.25
CA VAL A 664 33.67 -19.26 -30.86
C VAL A 664 33.55 -17.78 -30.48
N GLY A 665 33.08 -16.92 -31.38
CA GLY A 665 32.75 -15.51 -31.07
C GLY A 665 31.95 -14.85 -32.20
N ALA A 666 31.28 -13.74 -31.90
CA ALA A 666 30.62 -12.91 -32.90
C ALA A 666 30.50 -11.45 -32.45
N ALA A 667 30.52 -10.52 -33.41
CA ALA A 667 30.31 -9.09 -33.19
C ALA A 667 29.49 -8.49 -34.35
N THR A 668 28.64 -7.50 -34.06
CA THR A 668 27.79 -6.86 -35.08
C THR A 668 28.30 -5.45 -35.39
N VAL A 669 28.35 -5.09 -36.67
CA VAL A 669 28.72 -3.76 -37.16
C VAL A 669 27.58 -3.21 -38.00
N THR A 670 27.13 -1.99 -37.70
CA THR A 670 26.08 -1.31 -38.45
C THR A 670 26.63 -0.13 -39.25
N VAL A 671 26.59 -0.24 -40.57
CA VAL A 671 27.12 0.76 -41.49
C VAL A 671 25.98 1.47 -42.20
N SER A 672 25.96 2.79 -42.12
CA SER A 672 25.01 3.63 -42.84
C SER A 672 25.54 3.94 -44.25
N GLY A 673 24.67 3.92 -45.25
CA GLY A 673 25.06 4.15 -46.64
C GLY A 673 25.51 5.59 -46.87
N GLY A 674 26.79 5.79 -47.21
CA GLY A 674 27.29 7.08 -47.66
C GLY A 674 26.81 7.40 -49.07
N SER A 675 26.16 8.56 -49.25
CA SER A 675 25.84 9.10 -50.58
C SER A 675 27.15 9.51 -51.27
N THR A 676 27.56 8.80 -52.30
CA THR A 676 28.57 9.30 -53.24
C THR A 676 27.94 10.41 -54.09
N ASN A 677 28.19 11.67 -53.74
CA ASN A 677 28.08 12.75 -54.70
C ASN A 677 29.24 13.73 -54.56
N PRO A 678 30.31 13.61 -55.39
CA PRO A 678 31.33 14.63 -55.50
C PRO A 678 30.79 15.78 -56.38
N THR A 679 31.14 17.01 -56.00
CA THR A 679 30.88 18.31 -56.67
C THR A 679 29.61 19.07 -56.25
N ASN A 680 29.71 19.90 -55.21
CA ASN A 680 29.18 21.27 -55.26
C ASN A 680 29.88 22.18 -54.21
N PRO A 681 30.64 23.22 -54.61
CA PRO A 681 31.42 24.03 -53.70
C PRO A 681 30.66 25.29 -53.27
N THR A 682 29.84 25.20 -52.22
CA THR A 682 29.48 26.36 -51.37
C THR A 682 28.87 25.86 -50.05
N ASN A 683 29.69 25.71 -49.01
CA ASN A 683 29.20 25.77 -47.63
C ASN A 683 30.27 26.44 -46.75
N PRO A 684 29.88 27.26 -45.76
CA PRO A 684 30.78 28.10 -44.99
C PRO A 684 31.69 27.25 -44.07
N PRO A 685 32.85 27.76 -43.65
CA PRO A 685 33.74 27.00 -42.77
C PRO A 685 33.03 26.86 -41.42
N ASN A 686 32.77 25.63 -40.97
CA ASN A 686 32.64 25.20 -39.56
C ASN A 686 31.88 23.87 -39.37
N SER A 687 32.06 22.90 -40.27
CA SER A 687 31.81 21.50 -39.90
C SER A 687 32.85 20.60 -40.54
N TYR A 688 34.10 20.75 -40.08
CA TYR A 688 35.05 19.66 -40.29
C TYR A 688 34.56 18.47 -39.45
N PRO A 689 34.24 17.32 -40.06
CA PRO A 689 33.85 16.14 -39.30
C PRO A 689 35.10 15.60 -38.60
N TYR A 690 35.12 15.77 -37.29
CA TYR A 690 36.16 15.27 -36.42
C TYR A 690 36.09 13.74 -36.33
N ASN A 691 37.15 13.03 -36.76
CA ASN A 691 37.20 11.57 -36.64
C ASN A 691 37.49 11.15 -35.20
N PRO A 692 36.93 10.03 -34.70
CA PRO A 692 37.26 9.53 -33.37
C PRO A 692 38.79 9.39 -33.19
N PRO A 693 39.35 9.79 -32.03
CA PRO A 693 40.79 9.63 -31.78
C PRO A 693 41.20 8.16 -31.84
N LEU A 694 42.36 7.90 -32.44
CA LEU A 694 43.00 6.59 -32.48
C LEU A 694 43.87 6.40 -31.25
N LEU A 695 43.69 5.28 -30.55
CA LEU A 695 44.54 4.86 -29.44
C LEU A 695 45.47 3.74 -29.89
N SER A 696 46.75 3.86 -29.54
CA SER A 696 47.73 2.79 -29.66
C SER A 696 48.51 2.63 -28.35
N GLY A 697 48.66 1.39 -27.88
CA GLY A 697 49.47 1.08 -26.71
C GLY A 697 50.93 0.88 -27.12
N GLY A 698 51.86 1.47 -26.37
CA GLY A 698 53.26 1.04 -26.40
C GLY A 698 53.37 -0.39 -25.87
N SER A 699 54.44 -1.10 -26.22
CA SER A 699 54.65 -2.50 -25.79
C SER A 699 54.72 -2.73 -24.26
N ASP A 700 54.71 -1.65 -23.48
CA ASP A 700 54.72 -1.65 -22.01
C ASP A 700 53.40 -1.06 -21.50
N SER A 701 52.66 -1.86 -20.70
CA SER A 701 51.21 -1.79 -20.44
C SER A 701 50.66 -0.56 -19.69
N LEU A 702 51.53 0.41 -19.42
CA LEU A 702 51.17 1.69 -18.79
C LEU A 702 51.30 2.89 -19.75
N SER A 703 51.79 2.70 -20.99
CA SER A 703 52.01 3.80 -21.95
C SER A 703 51.04 3.77 -23.13
N PHE A 704 50.37 4.89 -23.39
CA PHE A 704 49.37 5.05 -24.45
C PHE A 704 49.69 6.26 -25.33
N ASN A 705 49.39 6.13 -26.62
CA ASN A 705 49.44 7.21 -27.58
C ASN A 705 48.03 7.48 -28.13
N VAL A 706 47.62 8.74 -28.12
CA VAL A 706 46.35 9.23 -28.68
C VAL A 706 46.69 10.08 -29.90
N GLN A 707 46.20 9.65 -31.06
CA GLN A 707 46.29 10.37 -32.31
C GLN A 707 44.90 10.90 -32.71
N PHE A 708 44.79 12.17 -33.06
CA PHE A 708 43.51 12.78 -33.43
C PHE A 708 43.69 13.78 -34.56
N ASP A 709 42.62 14.09 -35.30
CA ASP A 709 42.65 15.06 -36.38
C ASP A 709 42.16 16.45 -35.94
N LEU A 710 42.80 17.47 -36.51
CA LEU A 710 42.44 18.87 -36.39
C LEU A 710 42.30 19.48 -37.79
N PRO A 711 41.31 20.35 -38.02
CA PRO A 711 41.12 21.03 -39.30
C PRO A 711 42.30 21.92 -39.69
N SER A 712 43.10 22.37 -38.72
CA SER A 712 44.38 23.04 -38.94
C SER A 712 45.37 22.73 -37.82
N SER A 713 46.66 22.93 -38.06
CA SER A 713 47.71 22.79 -37.03
C SER A 713 47.57 23.77 -35.85
N CYS A 714 46.73 24.79 -35.99
CA CYS A 714 46.52 25.82 -34.97
C CYS A 714 45.17 25.72 -34.27
N THR A 715 44.37 24.70 -34.59
CA THR A 715 43.08 24.52 -33.94
C THR A 715 43.27 24.24 -32.45
N GLY A 716 42.49 24.91 -31.61
CA GLY A 716 42.53 24.68 -30.16
C GLY A 716 42.13 23.25 -29.76
N TYR A 717 42.84 22.69 -28.77
CA TYR A 717 42.47 21.45 -28.10
C TYR A 717 42.90 21.44 -26.63
N ASP A 718 42.20 20.65 -25.82
CA ASP A 718 42.47 20.40 -24.40
C ASP A 718 42.28 18.90 -24.15
N LEU A 719 43.37 18.20 -23.82
CA LEU A 719 43.38 16.76 -23.56
C LEU A 719 43.72 16.49 -22.09
N SER A 720 42.79 15.82 -21.40
CA SER A 720 42.96 15.30 -20.04
C SER A 720 43.20 13.78 -20.09
N TRP A 721 44.18 13.29 -19.34
CA TRP A 721 44.52 11.86 -19.27
C TRP A 721 43.72 11.08 -18.22
N GLY A 722 42.93 11.77 -17.39
CA GLY A 722 42.03 11.15 -16.40
C GLY A 722 42.71 10.66 -15.12
N ASP A 723 44.01 10.84 -14.95
CA ASP A 723 44.79 10.44 -13.76
C ASP A 723 45.18 11.62 -12.85
N GLY A 724 44.66 12.82 -13.14
CA GLY A 724 44.96 14.04 -12.39
C GLY A 724 46.24 14.75 -12.81
N THR A 725 46.97 14.25 -13.82
CA THR A 725 48.09 14.99 -14.41
C THR A 725 47.62 16.23 -15.18
N SER A 726 48.52 17.20 -15.34
CA SER A 726 48.22 18.44 -16.05
C SER A 726 47.79 18.16 -17.49
N HIS A 727 46.74 18.85 -17.93
CA HIS A 727 46.22 18.70 -19.29
C HIS A 727 47.23 19.15 -20.34
N VAL A 728 47.15 18.56 -21.53
CA VAL A 728 47.89 19.02 -22.71
C VAL A 728 46.97 19.96 -23.50
N VAL A 729 47.29 21.25 -23.51
CA VAL A 729 46.44 22.30 -24.08
C VAL A 729 47.16 23.04 -25.20
N GLN A 730 46.48 23.22 -26.33
CA GLN A 730 46.85 24.15 -27.39
C GLN A 730 45.75 25.20 -27.54
N SER A 731 46.11 26.49 -27.50
CA SER A 731 45.18 27.59 -27.74
C SER A 731 44.93 27.78 -29.24
N ASP A 732 43.73 28.24 -29.61
CA ASP A 732 43.38 28.49 -31.02
C ASP A 732 44.18 29.66 -31.60
N GLY A 733 44.91 29.42 -32.68
CA GLY A 733 46.00 30.27 -33.15
C GLY A 733 45.66 31.34 -34.20
N GLY A 734 44.44 31.87 -34.23
CA GLY A 734 44.05 33.01 -35.09
C GLY A 734 44.17 32.79 -36.61
N SER A 735 43.79 33.80 -37.41
CA SER A 735 43.49 33.68 -38.85
C SER A 735 44.70 33.52 -39.80
N SER A 736 45.92 33.32 -39.29
CA SER A 736 47.15 33.25 -40.11
C SER A 736 47.68 31.82 -40.34
N CYS A 737 46.94 30.78 -39.94
CA CYS A 737 47.42 29.41 -40.02
C CYS A 737 47.09 28.68 -41.32
N ALA A 738 47.99 27.80 -41.73
CA ALA A 738 47.80 26.91 -42.87
C ALA A 738 46.56 26.03 -42.66
N GLN A 739 45.62 26.11 -43.60
CA GLN A 739 44.39 25.31 -43.65
C GLN A 739 44.71 23.90 -44.15
N SER A 740 45.51 23.16 -43.40
CA SER A 740 45.86 21.78 -43.67
C SER A 740 45.57 20.91 -42.45
N ILE A 741 44.91 19.78 -42.67
CA ILE A 741 44.58 18.82 -41.61
C ILE A 741 45.87 18.43 -40.87
N ALA A 742 45.86 18.62 -39.56
CA ALA A 742 46.95 18.19 -38.69
C ALA A 742 46.51 16.96 -37.91
N THR A 743 47.44 16.04 -37.65
CA THR A 743 47.18 14.84 -36.85
C THR A 743 48.12 14.75 -35.66
N PRO A 744 47.90 15.53 -34.58
CA PRO A 744 48.69 15.40 -33.36
C PRO A 744 48.67 13.97 -32.83
N SER A 745 49.79 13.55 -32.27
CA SER A 745 49.99 12.26 -31.62
C SER A 745 50.66 12.53 -30.28
N LEU A 746 49.93 12.29 -29.20
CA LEU A 746 50.36 12.59 -27.83
C LEU A 746 50.49 11.29 -27.06
N SER A 747 51.60 11.12 -26.33
CA SER A 747 51.83 9.94 -25.49
C SER A 747 51.75 10.29 -24.01
N HIS A 748 51.28 9.34 -23.21
CA HIS A 748 51.25 9.42 -21.75
C HIS A 748 51.53 8.06 -21.11
N THR A 749 52.18 8.09 -19.96
CA THR A 749 52.49 6.88 -19.18
C THR A 749 51.88 7.00 -17.79
N TYR A 750 50.98 6.07 -17.45
CA TYR A 750 50.31 6.04 -16.16
C TYR A 750 51.23 5.50 -15.07
N SER A 751 51.14 6.08 -13.87
CA SER A 751 51.97 5.69 -12.72
C SER A 751 51.47 4.43 -12.02
N SER A 752 50.24 3.99 -12.30
CA SER A 752 49.62 2.79 -11.71
C SER A 752 48.66 2.10 -12.69
N GLU A 753 48.41 0.81 -12.44
CA GLU A 753 47.32 0.07 -13.08
C GLU A 753 45.96 0.63 -12.65
N GLY A 754 45.00 0.72 -13.58
CA GLY A 754 43.68 1.29 -13.28
C GLY A 754 42.84 1.53 -14.52
N SER A 755 41.58 1.94 -14.29
CA SER A 755 40.71 2.45 -15.35
C SER A 755 40.76 3.97 -15.36
N TYR A 756 41.03 4.54 -16.53
CA TYR A 756 41.17 5.98 -16.74
C TYR A 756 40.28 6.44 -17.90
N THR A 757 39.72 7.64 -17.79
CA THR A 757 38.94 8.27 -18.86
C THR A 757 39.74 9.41 -19.46
N ILE A 758 40.19 9.24 -20.69
CA ILE A 758 40.82 10.30 -21.48
C ILE A 758 39.71 11.19 -22.05
N VAL A 759 39.78 12.49 -21.79
CA VAL A 759 38.82 13.48 -22.29
C VAL A 759 39.53 14.41 -23.25
N LEU A 760 39.21 14.32 -24.53
CA LEU A 760 39.70 15.24 -25.56
C LEU A 760 38.61 16.24 -25.93
N LYS A 761 38.90 17.53 -25.73
CA LYS A 761 38.09 18.65 -26.22
C LYS A 761 38.80 19.33 -27.38
N ARG A 762 38.11 19.64 -28.47
CA ARG A 762 38.73 20.27 -29.65
C ARG A 762 37.83 21.24 -30.40
N GLY A 763 38.47 22.07 -31.20
CA GLY A 763 37.84 23.12 -32.00
C GLY A 763 37.96 24.51 -31.37
N PRO A 764 37.57 25.57 -32.09
CA PRO A 764 37.77 26.96 -31.67
C PRO A 764 37.16 27.30 -30.31
N THR A 765 36.08 26.59 -29.93
CA THR A 765 35.35 26.74 -28.67
C THR A 765 35.51 25.55 -27.72
N LEU A 766 36.36 24.57 -28.04
CA LEU A 766 36.52 23.30 -27.30
C LEU A 766 35.20 22.55 -27.05
N SER A 767 34.22 22.72 -27.94
CA SER A 767 32.87 22.17 -27.75
C SER A 767 32.70 20.75 -28.30
N GLN A 768 33.67 20.24 -29.05
CA GLN A 768 33.68 18.84 -29.50
C GLN A 768 34.40 18.00 -28.45
N ILE A 769 33.67 17.08 -27.82
CA ILE A 769 34.18 16.28 -26.69
C ILE A 769 34.20 14.81 -27.11
N ASN A 770 35.34 14.16 -26.91
CA ASN A 770 35.53 12.73 -27.10
C ASN A 770 36.04 12.13 -25.78
N ASP A 771 35.25 11.25 -25.18
CA ASP A 771 35.63 10.51 -23.99
C ASP A 771 36.08 9.10 -24.40
N ILE A 772 37.21 8.66 -23.86
CA ILE A 772 37.76 7.34 -24.16
C ILE A 772 38.15 6.64 -22.86
N GLU A 773 37.49 5.51 -22.59
CA GLU A 773 37.85 4.66 -21.45
C GLU A 773 39.00 3.73 -21.84
N ILE A 774 40.02 3.70 -20.99
CA ILE A 774 41.13 2.76 -21.09
C ILE A 774 41.30 2.03 -19.76
N THR A 775 41.79 0.79 -19.85
CA THR A 775 42.20 0.00 -18.69
C THR A 775 43.66 -0.36 -18.86
N THR A 776 44.50 0.07 -17.92
CA THR A 776 45.91 -0.31 -17.86
C THR A 776 46.05 -1.57 -17.00
N GLN A 777 46.94 -2.48 -17.38
CA GLN A 777 47.15 -3.79 -16.74
C GLN A 777 48.62 -4.09 -16.53
#